data_AF-A0A1I8NYL8-F1
#
_entry.id   AF-A0A1I8NYL8-F1
#
_cell.length_a   1.000
_cell.length_b   1.000
_cell.length_c   1.000
_cell.angle_alpha   90.00
_cell.angle_beta   90.00
_cell.angle_gamma   90.00
#
_symmetry.space_group_name_H-M   'P 1'
#
loop_
_entity.id
_entity.type
_entity.pdbx_description
1 polymer ?
#
loop_
_entity_poly.entity_id
_entity_poly.type
_entity_poly.pdbx_seq_one_letter_code
_entity_poly.pdbx_strand_id
1 'polypeptide(L)'
;MTMPNSMDDQEKLLAEATSTVRKQAFQMNHFLDKDRMLDAMKCASAMLSELRTSMLSPKSYYELYMVITDELCRLELYLSEKVKIEKEREKETTDHYELVQYSHTIVPRLYLLITVGIVYIKNDPSLKRSILKDLVEMCRGVQHPLRGLFLRNYLLQCTRNILPDVLESENEHEGHSSEKTRREKEREELKILVGTNLVRLSQLESASLEIYQRLILPGILEQVVSCRDAIAQEYLMECIIQVFPDEFHLQTLDPFLKSCAQLQTGVNVKNIIICLIDRLATYNQRSGKNNGMDIESIIPPEVKLFEVFSVQVANIVQTRSDMPLEDTISLQVALLSLAQKVYPDRVDYVDKVLGTTAQILESLDMNNISHLLSVNQELSRLLRICIDFYNNVLTVIQLKNFCPLLDKFDYTSRKTLALYLVMNILEYETLIPTADQADAVLNIITPLIKDDDSGNGSKGLEQQVDMDEFAEEQGIVARFIHLLKSDDADMQYKILQTARKHLAAGGPLRIKFVLPPLVFSAYQLAYKYKDQEADHDENWDKKCQKIIQYCHSTISALAKADLAELALRLYLQGALVIGEIGYTNHETVAYEFMTQAFSLYEDEISDSKAQLAAITLIMSTFEQMSCFGEENADPLRTNCALAASKLLKKPDQCRGVVACAALFWSGKKNGEEMRDEKKTLDCLKKGARIASQCLDNGVQVQLYVELLNHYLFYFERGNSLITVAMLNQLIAKINEELPNLEPSEEIKQIEMHYKNTLAHIKSRMDSTDAGLEVSFAGISIN
;
A
#
# COMPACT_ATOMS: atom_id res chain seq x y z
N MET A 1 34.01 48.87 7.83
CA MET A 1 34.11 48.46 6.41
C MET A 1 32.98 47.48 6.16
N THR A 2 32.27 47.62 5.04
CA THR A 2 31.26 46.66 4.59
C THR A 2 31.91 45.34 4.20
N MET A 3 31.27 44.21 4.52
CA MET A 3 31.69 42.90 4.04
C MET A 3 31.58 42.83 2.51
N PRO A 4 32.42 42.03 1.80
CA PRO A 4 32.30 41.85 0.36
C PRO A 4 31.03 41.06 0.04
N ASN A 5 30.19 41.60 -0.85
CA ASN A 5 28.85 41.05 -1.16
C ASN A 5 28.83 40.08 -2.36
N SER A 6 29.97 39.75 -2.98
CA SER A 6 30.05 38.82 -4.12
C SER A 6 30.93 37.61 -3.81
N MET A 7 30.64 36.46 -4.44
CA MET A 7 31.46 35.24 -4.31
C MET A 7 32.87 35.47 -4.87
N ASP A 8 32.99 36.15 -6.02
CA ASP A 8 34.26 36.52 -6.65
C ASP A 8 35.21 37.30 -5.71
N ASP A 9 34.67 38.14 -4.82
CA ASP A 9 35.48 38.89 -3.87
C ASP A 9 35.93 38.04 -2.68
N GLN A 10 35.13 37.05 -2.27
CA GLN A 10 35.53 36.05 -1.27
C GLN A 10 36.65 35.14 -1.80
N GLU A 11 36.56 34.69 -3.06
CA GLU A 11 37.62 33.89 -3.69
C GLU A 11 38.94 34.65 -3.82
N LYS A 12 38.91 35.94 -4.20
CA LYS A 12 40.13 36.79 -4.26
C LYS A 12 40.79 36.93 -2.89
N LEU A 13 40.00 37.26 -1.85
CA LEU A 13 40.52 37.40 -0.48
C LEU A 13 41.12 36.10 0.04
N LEU A 14 40.47 34.96 -0.25
CA LEU A 14 41.00 33.64 0.09
C LEU A 14 42.31 33.31 -0.65
N ALA A 15 42.39 33.63 -1.94
CA ALA A 15 43.59 33.42 -2.75
C ALA A 15 44.78 34.27 -2.26
N GLU A 16 44.55 35.53 -1.90
CA GLU A 16 45.57 36.43 -1.34
C GLU A 16 46.09 35.93 0.02
N ALA A 17 45.19 35.56 0.93
CA ALA A 17 45.56 35.00 2.23
C ALA A 17 46.33 33.67 2.07
N THR A 18 45.83 32.76 1.23
CA THR A 18 46.46 31.45 0.96
C THR A 18 47.84 31.59 0.31
N SER A 19 48.02 32.55 -0.59
CA SER A 19 49.32 32.88 -1.19
C SER A 19 50.32 33.35 -0.13
N THR A 20 49.87 34.21 0.79
CA THR A 20 50.68 34.71 1.90
C THR A 20 51.06 33.60 2.87
N VAL A 21 50.12 32.72 3.23
CA VAL A 21 50.35 31.51 4.02
C VAL A 21 51.42 30.62 3.39
N ARG A 22 51.26 30.24 2.10
CA ARG A 22 52.23 29.38 1.39
C ARG A 22 53.63 29.99 1.34
N LYS A 23 53.73 31.31 1.16
CA LYS A 23 55.00 32.04 1.17
C LYS A 23 55.68 31.99 2.55
N GLN A 24 54.92 32.20 3.63
CA GLN A 24 55.46 32.13 5.00
C GLN A 24 55.81 30.70 5.41
N ALA A 25 54.99 29.71 5.02
CA ALA A 25 55.26 28.29 5.25
C ALA A 25 56.56 27.82 4.56
N PHE A 26 56.77 28.22 3.31
CA PHE A 26 58.04 27.93 2.61
C PHE A 26 59.25 28.52 3.34
N GLN A 27 59.15 29.75 3.84
CA GLN A 27 60.21 30.39 4.64
C GLN A 27 60.41 29.71 6.00
N MET A 28 59.32 29.31 6.67
CA MET A 28 59.35 28.53 7.92
C MET A 28 60.12 27.23 7.72
N ASN A 29 59.73 26.40 6.75
CA ASN A 29 60.35 25.12 6.46
C ASN A 29 61.86 25.29 6.13
N HIS A 30 62.22 26.29 5.32
CA HIS A 30 63.62 26.64 5.04
C HIS A 30 64.44 27.08 6.27
N PHE A 31 63.81 27.64 7.31
CA PHE A 31 64.47 27.95 8.58
C PHE A 31 64.54 26.74 9.52
N LEU A 32 63.58 25.82 9.47
CA LEU A 32 63.64 24.53 10.18
C LEU A 32 64.79 23.66 9.67
N ASP A 33 64.96 23.55 8.34
CA ASP A 33 66.09 22.85 7.68
C ASP A 33 67.48 23.38 8.08
N LYS A 34 67.53 24.60 8.65
CA LYS A 34 68.75 25.31 9.06
C LYS A 34 68.88 25.47 10.58
N ASP A 35 68.07 24.75 11.36
CA ASP A 35 67.95 24.84 12.82
C ASP A 35 67.67 26.26 13.38
N ARG A 36 67.22 27.19 12.53
CA ARG A 36 66.93 28.59 12.92
C ARG A 36 65.54 28.75 13.51
N MET A 37 65.32 28.06 14.63
CA MET A 37 64.00 27.92 15.26
C MET A 37 63.30 29.24 15.60
N LEU A 38 64.02 30.26 16.10
CA LEU A 38 63.42 31.56 16.40
C LEU A 38 62.88 32.28 15.17
N ASP A 39 63.48 32.06 14.00
CA ASP A 39 63.05 32.68 12.74
C ASP A 39 61.93 31.85 12.09
N ALA A 40 61.99 30.52 12.19
CA ALA A 40 60.86 29.66 11.85
C ALA A 40 59.60 30.01 12.66
N MET A 41 59.72 30.25 13.98
CA MET A 41 58.61 30.68 14.84
C MET A 41 58.05 32.06 14.46
N LYS A 42 58.88 32.99 13.98
CA LYS A 42 58.41 34.28 13.44
C LYS A 42 57.61 34.07 12.14
N CYS A 43 58.08 33.23 11.22
CA CYS A 43 57.35 32.88 10.01
C CYS A 43 56.03 32.15 10.32
N ALA A 44 56.02 31.22 11.28
CA ALA A 44 54.80 30.56 11.76
C ALA A 44 53.81 31.57 12.38
N SER A 45 54.29 32.51 13.20
CA SER A 45 53.44 33.57 13.78
C SER A 45 52.94 34.58 12.73
N ALA A 46 53.68 34.80 11.64
CA ALA A 46 53.24 35.60 10.50
C ALA A 46 52.16 34.86 9.69
N MET A 47 52.36 33.58 9.37
CA MET A 47 51.37 32.70 8.74
C MET A 47 50.05 32.65 9.52
N LEU A 48 50.15 32.41 10.84
CA LEU A 48 48.99 32.40 11.75
C LEU A 48 48.29 33.76 11.90
N SER A 49 48.92 34.86 11.48
CA SER A 49 48.28 36.18 11.55
C SER A 49 47.15 36.33 10.51
N GLU A 50 47.14 35.54 9.43
CA GLU A 50 46.05 35.54 8.44
C GLU A 50 44.72 35.04 9.03
N LEU A 51 44.75 34.10 9.99
CA LEU A 51 43.57 33.68 10.77
C LEU A 51 42.95 34.81 11.62
N ARG A 52 43.58 35.98 11.71
CA ARG A 52 43.01 37.16 12.35
C ARG A 52 42.05 37.94 11.46
N THR A 53 41.82 37.53 10.21
CA THR A 53 40.82 38.15 9.33
C THR A 53 39.39 38.00 9.85
N SER A 54 38.54 39.01 9.60
CA SER A 54 37.07 38.98 9.79
C SER A 54 36.32 39.03 8.45
N MET A 55 37.04 39.11 7.32
CA MET A 55 36.45 39.42 6.00
C MET A 55 36.04 38.17 5.21
N LEU A 56 36.51 36.99 5.63
CA LEU A 56 36.21 35.72 4.99
C LEU A 56 34.88 35.14 5.49
N SER A 57 34.12 34.55 4.57
CA SER A 57 33.01 33.65 4.90
C SER A 57 33.52 32.45 5.72
N PRO A 58 32.68 31.78 6.53
CA PRO A 58 33.12 30.64 7.32
C PRO A 58 33.67 29.48 6.49
N LYS A 59 33.12 29.24 5.30
CA LYS A 59 33.64 28.23 4.34
C LYS A 59 35.04 28.60 3.84
N SER A 60 35.24 29.84 3.39
CA SER A 60 36.57 30.32 2.97
C SER A 60 37.57 30.32 4.13
N TYR A 61 37.10 30.61 5.35
CA TYR A 61 37.92 30.54 6.56
C TYR A 61 38.29 29.09 6.91
N TYR A 62 37.39 28.12 6.73
CA TYR A 62 37.68 26.68 6.88
C TYR A 62 38.78 26.23 5.90
N GLU A 63 38.68 26.62 4.62
CA GLU A 63 39.69 26.30 3.61
C GLU A 63 41.07 26.90 3.98
N LEU A 64 41.12 28.16 4.44
CA LEU A 64 42.35 28.78 4.94
C LEU A 64 42.89 28.09 6.20
N TYR A 65 42.01 27.71 7.13
CA TYR A 65 42.35 26.96 8.34
C TYR A 65 43.04 25.65 8.00
N MET A 66 42.47 24.84 7.11
CA MET A 66 43.02 23.55 6.70
C MET A 66 44.44 23.67 6.13
N VAL A 67 44.71 24.67 5.29
CA VAL A 67 46.05 24.93 4.73
C VAL A 67 47.06 25.30 5.83
N ILE A 68 46.64 26.11 6.80
CA ILE A 68 47.51 26.53 7.90
C ILE A 68 47.78 25.36 8.86
N THR A 69 46.78 24.55 9.18
CA THR A 69 46.96 23.41 10.10
C THR A 69 47.84 22.30 9.52
N ASP A 70 47.84 22.07 8.21
CA ASP A 70 48.77 21.13 7.57
C ASP A 70 50.24 21.56 7.75
N GLU A 71 50.53 22.85 7.55
CA GLU A 71 51.88 23.40 7.75
C GLU A 71 52.27 23.43 9.25
N LEU A 72 51.31 23.63 10.17
CA LEU A 72 51.56 23.48 11.61
C LEU A 72 51.88 22.03 12.01
N CYS A 73 51.29 21.02 11.36
CA CYS A 73 51.64 19.62 11.62
C CYS A 73 53.11 19.33 11.30
N ARG A 74 53.68 19.97 10.26
CA ARG A 74 55.12 19.85 9.94
C ARG A 74 56.00 20.49 11.00
N LEU A 75 55.58 21.65 11.54
CA LEU A 75 56.24 22.29 12.68
C LEU A 75 56.16 21.38 13.93
N GLU A 76 55.00 20.78 14.22
CA GLU A 76 54.81 19.85 15.34
C GLU A 76 55.76 18.63 15.27
N LEU A 77 55.92 18.04 14.08
CA LEU A 77 56.80 16.89 13.85
C LEU A 77 58.27 17.24 14.11
N TYR A 78 58.77 18.35 13.55
CA TYR A 78 60.13 18.83 13.79
C TYR A 78 60.38 19.14 15.28
N LEU A 79 59.43 19.79 15.96
CA LEU A 79 59.51 20.05 17.41
C LEU A 79 59.53 18.76 18.24
N SER A 80 58.73 17.76 17.87
CA SER A 80 58.68 16.46 18.53
C SER A 80 60.04 15.76 18.49
N GLU A 81 60.67 15.72 17.31
CA GLU A 81 61.99 15.12 17.12
C GLU A 81 63.08 15.92 17.85
N LYS A 82 63.05 17.25 17.76
CA LYS A 82 64.04 18.13 18.40
C LYS A 82 64.01 18.05 19.93
N VAL A 83 62.83 18.14 20.56
CA VAL A 83 62.68 18.06 22.02
C VAL A 83 63.13 16.69 22.54
N LYS A 84 62.89 15.62 21.77
CA LYS A 84 63.41 14.28 22.08
C LYS A 84 64.95 14.24 22.04
N ILE A 85 65.58 14.79 20.99
CA ILE A 85 67.04 14.87 20.86
C ILE A 85 67.68 15.73 21.96
N GLU A 86 67.03 16.82 22.39
CA GLU A 86 67.51 17.67 23.48
C GLU A 86 67.46 16.93 24.83
N LYS A 87 66.38 16.18 25.08
CA LYS A 87 66.20 15.32 26.27
C LYS A 87 67.20 14.15 26.32
N GLU A 88 67.52 13.54 25.18
CA GLU A 88 68.53 12.47 25.06
C GLU A 88 69.99 12.97 25.24
N ARG A 89 70.24 14.28 25.14
CA ARG A 89 71.59 14.87 25.17
C ARG A 89 71.93 15.64 26.45
N GLU A 90 71.07 15.60 27.47
CA GLU A 90 71.21 16.33 28.75
C GLU A 90 71.58 17.82 28.57
N LYS A 91 71.12 18.46 27.49
CA LYS A 91 71.30 19.91 27.29
C LYS A 91 70.27 20.68 28.11
N GLU A 92 70.57 21.94 28.44
CA GLU A 92 69.57 22.89 28.91
C GLU A 92 68.44 22.98 27.88
N THR A 93 67.30 22.36 28.18
CA THR A 93 66.07 22.49 27.40
C THR A 93 65.60 23.92 27.49
N THR A 94 65.64 24.63 26.37
CA THR A 94 64.99 25.96 26.27
C THR A 94 63.50 25.77 26.54
N ASP A 95 62.90 26.61 27.40
CA ASP A 95 61.46 26.52 27.65
C ASP A 95 60.68 27.06 26.43
N HIS A 96 60.43 26.16 25.49
CA HIS A 96 59.68 26.44 24.29
C HIS A 96 58.19 26.74 24.58
N TYR A 97 57.65 26.28 25.73
CA TYR A 97 56.27 26.52 26.13
C TYR A 97 56.09 27.95 26.68
N GLU A 98 57.09 28.50 27.37
CA GLU A 98 57.14 29.94 27.68
C GLU A 98 57.43 30.77 26.41
N LEU A 99 58.41 30.35 25.60
CA LEU A 99 58.91 31.15 24.48
C LEU A 99 57.85 31.53 23.44
N VAL A 100 56.90 30.64 23.14
CA VAL A 100 55.80 30.95 22.21
C VAL A 100 54.78 31.94 22.80
N GLN A 101 54.72 32.11 24.13
CA GLN A 101 53.82 33.05 24.78
C GLN A 101 54.22 34.52 24.59
N TYR A 102 55.48 34.79 24.24
CA TYR A 102 55.95 36.12 23.85
C TYR A 102 55.41 36.60 22.49
N SER A 103 54.65 35.79 21.74
CA SER A 103 53.91 36.28 20.57
C SER A 103 52.85 37.29 21.02
N HIS A 104 52.92 38.50 20.45
CA HIS A 104 52.15 39.66 20.89
C HIS A 104 50.66 39.58 20.53
N THR A 105 50.25 38.59 19.73
CA THR A 105 48.88 38.46 19.22
C THR A 105 48.29 37.11 19.59
N ILE A 106 47.08 37.14 20.18
CA ILE A 106 46.51 35.98 20.88
C ILE A 106 46.24 34.77 19.98
N VAL A 107 45.87 34.97 18.72
CA VAL A 107 45.58 33.86 17.78
C VAL A 107 46.87 33.10 17.45
N PRO A 108 47.92 33.71 16.85
CA PRO A 108 49.21 33.05 16.68
C PRO A 108 49.78 32.45 17.97
N ARG A 109 49.69 33.18 19.09
CA ARG A 109 50.16 32.69 20.39
C ARG A 109 49.50 31.36 20.78
N LEU A 110 48.17 31.26 20.73
CA LEU A 110 47.47 30.08 21.22
C LEU A 110 47.61 28.88 20.26
N TYR A 111 47.64 29.07 18.94
CA TYR A 111 47.94 27.97 18.02
C TYR A 111 49.36 27.41 18.25
N LEU A 112 50.36 28.27 18.42
CA LEU A 112 51.73 27.83 18.75
C LEU A 112 51.81 27.19 20.16
N LEU A 113 51.11 27.74 21.15
CA LEU A 113 51.06 27.20 22.51
C LEU A 113 50.40 25.81 22.56
N ILE A 114 49.34 25.59 21.78
CA ILE A 114 48.75 24.26 21.58
C ILE A 114 49.79 23.34 20.94
N THR A 115 50.37 23.72 19.81
CA THR A 115 51.38 22.90 19.10
C THR A 115 52.52 22.47 20.02
N VAL A 116 53.10 23.40 20.78
CA VAL A 116 54.20 23.10 21.73
C VAL A 116 53.71 22.31 22.94
N GLY A 117 52.55 22.64 23.52
CA GLY A 117 51.98 21.90 24.65
C GLY A 117 51.75 20.43 24.33
N ILE A 118 51.28 20.14 23.12
CA ILE A 118 51.05 18.79 22.59
C ILE A 118 52.38 18.02 22.45
N VAL A 119 53.44 18.67 21.96
CA VAL A 119 54.80 18.13 21.93
C VAL A 119 55.34 17.83 23.34
N TYR A 120 55.07 18.71 24.31
CA TYR A 120 55.47 18.49 25.71
C TYR A 120 54.75 17.30 26.33
N ILE A 121 53.43 17.16 26.11
CA ILE A 121 52.66 16.02 26.64
C ILE A 121 53.10 14.69 26.01
N LYS A 122 53.46 14.68 24.71
CA LYS A 122 54.02 13.48 24.05
C LYS A 122 55.38 13.06 24.63
N ASN A 123 56.21 14.01 25.05
CA ASN A 123 57.55 13.75 25.59
C ASN A 123 57.58 13.59 27.12
N ASP A 124 56.55 14.05 27.84
CA ASP A 124 56.37 13.87 29.29
C ASP A 124 54.87 13.69 29.66
N PRO A 125 54.41 12.44 29.84
CA PRO A 125 53.03 12.15 30.22
C PRO A 125 52.61 12.71 31.58
N SER A 126 53.54 13.06 32.48
CA SER A 126 53.21 13.60 33.81
C SER A 126 52.60 14.99 33.73
N LEU A 127 53.01 15.78 32.73
CA LEU A 127 52.53 17.15 32.47
C LEU A 127 51.16 17.17 31.78
N LYS A 128 50.63 16.02 31.35
CA LYS A 128 49.35 15.90 30.62
C LYS A 128 48.20 16.63 31.32
N ARG A 129 48.03 16.47 32.63
CA ARG A 129 46.89 17.05 33.36
C ARG A 129 47.01 18.56 33.56
N SER A 130 48.21 19.08 33.79
CA SER A 130 48.44 20.51 33.97
C SER A 130 48.34 21.25 32.64
N ILE A 131 49.04 20.79 31.60
CA ILE A 131 49.04 21.44 30.27
C ILE A 131 47.64 21.40 29.64
N LEU A 132 46.91 20.28 29.68
CA LEU A 132 45.56 20.24 29.12
C LEU A 132 44.61 21.21 29.83
N LYS A 133 44.71 21.35 31.16
CA LYS A 133 43.90 22.30 31.92
C LYS A 133 44.27 23.75 31.57
N ASP A 134 45.57 24.04 31.49
CA ASP A 134 46.09 25.36 31.12
C ASP A 134 45.65 25.77 29.71
N LEU A 135 45.84 24.91 28.70
CA LEU A 135 45.42 25.17 27.31
C LEU A 135 43.91 25.45 27.20
N VAL A 136 43.05 24.69 27.89
CA VAL A 136 41.60 24.91 27.90
C VAL A 136 41.22 26.24 28.56
N GLU A 137 41.85 26.58 29.69
CA GLU A 137 41.65 27.88 30.36
C GLU A 137 42.15 29.04 29.47
N MET A 138 43.32 28.91 28.85
CA MET A 138 43.90 29.93 27.97
C MET A 138 43.10 30.13 26.67
N CYS A 139 42.42 29.08 26.18
CA CYS A 139 41.45 29.18 25.07
C CYS A 139 40.17 29.96 25.42
N ARG A 140 39.93 30.30 26.70
CA ARG A 140 38.90 31.28 27.10
C ARG A 140 39.28 32.71 26.71
N GLY A 141 40.56 32.99 26.41
CA GLY A 141 41.00 34.30 25.95
C GLY A 141 40.48 34.72 24.57
N VAL A 142 40.02 33.78 23.73
CA VAL A 142 39.47 34.07 22.40
C VAL A 142 37.94 33.95 22.43
N GLN A 143 37.29 35.10 22.53
CA GLN A 143 35.83 35.24 22.58
C GLN A 143 35.17 35.47 21.21
N HIS A 144 35.96 35.66 20.14
CA HIS A 144 35.41 35.80 18.78
C HIS A 144 34.90 34.43 18.29
N PRO A 145 33.62 34.26 17.90
CA PRO A 145 33.04 32.95 17.59
C PRO A 145 33.84 32.14 16.56
N LEU A 146 34.04 32.67 15.34
CA LEU A 146 34.80 32.00 14.27
C LEU A 146 36.19 31.52 14.72
N ARG A 147 37.04 32.45 15.16
CA ARG A 147 38.42 32.15 15.55
C ARG A 147 38.52 31.28 16.80
N GLY A 148 37.66 31.52 17.78
CA GLY A 148 37.65 30.80 19.05
C GLY A 148 37.20 29.37 18.89
N LEU A 149 36.27 29.12 17.97
CA LEU A 149 35.87 27.77 17.62
C LEU A 149 36.95 27.04 16.84
N PHE A 150 37.49 27.61 15.76
CA PHE A 150 38.58 26.96 15.01
C PHE A 150 39.83 26.73 15.87
N LEU A 151 40.07 27.56 16.90
CA LEU A 151 41.12 27.31 17.88
C LEU A 151 40.80 26.13 18.82
N ARG A 152 39.55 25.99 19.27
CA ARG A 152 39.09 24.84 20.10
C ARG A 152 39.05 23.55 19.28
N ASN A 153 38.68 23.65 18.01
CA ASN A 153 38.81 22.61 16.99
C ASN A 153 40.24 22.09 16.93
N TYR A 154 41.19 22.99 16.70
CA TYR A 154 42.60 22.65 16.65
C TYR A 154 43.10 22.01 17.95
N LEU A 155 42.69 22.51 19.12
CA LEU A 155 42.99 21.87 20.41
C LEU A 155 42.43 20.44 20.50
N LEU A 156 41.17 20.21 20.10
CA LEU A 156 40.57 18.87 20.11
C LEU A 156 41.26 17.93 19.12
N GLN A 157 41.58 18.42 17.92
CA GLN A 157 42.26 17.66 16.87
C GLN A 157 43.68 17.27 17.28
N CYS A 158 44.45 18.16 17.91
CA CYS A 158 45.80 17.83 18.39
C CYS A 158 45.78 16.93 19.64
N THR A 159 44.78 17.05 20.52
CA THR A 159 44.65 16.21 21.72
C THR A 159 44.07 14.81 21.45
N ARG A 160 43.52 14.57 20.26
CA ARG A 160 42.95 13.31 19.72
C ARG A 160 43.73 12.02 20.01
N ASN A 161 45.06 12.07 19.97
CA ASN A 161 45.95 10.90 20.18
C ASN A 161 46.68 10.96 21.54
N ILE A 162 46.38 11.98 22.36
CA ILE A 162 46.96 12.20 23.69
C ILE A 162 45.95 11.83 24.77
N LEU A 163 44.68 12.13 24.55
CA LEU A 163 43.56 11.39 25.13
C LEU A 163 43.55 9.97 24.52
N PRO A 164 43.06 8.93 25.22
CA PRO A 164 42.96 7.60 24.63
C PRO A 164 42.05 7.62 23.39
N ASP A 165 42.65 7.35 22.23
CA ASP A 165 42.14 6.92 20.92
C ASP A 165 40.95 7.65 20.19
N VAL A 166 41.27 8.50 19.17
CA VAL A 166 40.71 8.68 17.78
C VAL A 166 39.17 8.57 17.49
N LEU A 167 38.42 9.45 16.76
CA LEU A 167 38.56 10.16 15.44
C LEU A 167 37.75 11.52 15.28
N GLU A 168 38.23 12.49 14.44
CA GLU A 168 37.61 13.75 13.89
C GLU A 168 37.39 15.07 14.73
N SER A 169 36.73 16.12 14.17
CA SER A 169 36.86 17.59 14.52
C SER A 169 35.59 18.48 14.29
N GLU A 170 35.59 19.84 14.32
CA GLU A 170 34.86 20.74 15.30
C GLU A 170 34.07 22.00 14.70
N ASN A 171 33.07 22.59 15.43
CA ASN A 171 31.69 23.16 15.14
C ASN A 171 31.31 24.57 14.52
N GLU A 172 30.18 25.12 15.02
CA GLU A 172 29.16 26.09 14.55
C GLU A 172 29.25 27.45 15.26
N HIS A 173 28.75 28.50 14.62
CA HIS A 173 29.19 29.88 14.83
C HIS A 173 28.07 30.90 15.08
N GLU A 174 28.43 32.16 15.35
CA GLU A 174 27.52 33.31 15.13
C GLU A 174 28.30 34.61 14.78
N GLY A 175 27.57 35.59 14.22
CA GLY A 175 28.02 36.91 13.75
C GLY A 175 26.93 37.99 13.91
N HIS A 176 26.98 39.13 13.19
CA HIS A 176 26.11 40.30 13.49
C HIS A 176 24.72 40.39 12.79
N SER A 177 23.88 41.31 13.29
CA SER A 177 22.41 41.28 13.28
C SER A 177 21.67 41.86 12.05
N SER A 178 22.30 41.95 10.88
CA SER A 178 21.58 42.25 9.61
C SER A 178 21.56 41.05 8.65
N GLU A 179 22.22 39.96 9.00
CA GLU A 179 22.47 38.82 8.12
C GLU A 179 21.86 37.53 8.71
N LYS A 180 20.75 37.63 9.46
CA LYS A 180 20.19 36.52 10.27
C LYS A 180 20.06 35.21 9.47
N THR A 181 19.43 35.25 8.30
CA THR A 181 19.26 34.08 7.43
C THR A 181 20.57 33.54 6.84
N ARG A 182 21.56 34.41 6.57
CA ARG A 182 22.89 33.95 6.13
C ARG A 182 23.63 33.29 7.29
N ARG A 183 23.54 33.85 8.50
CA ARG A 183 24.09 33.27 9.73
C ARG A 183 23.43 31.94 10.09
N GLU A 184 22.11 31.81 9.97
CA GLU A 184 21.40 30.54 10.20
C GLU A 184 21.88 29.44 9.24
N LYS A 185 22.18 29.78 7.98
CA LYS A 185 22.75 28.83 7.01
C LYS A 185 24.25 28.55 7.22
N GLU A 186 25.05 29.59 7.47
CA GLU A 186 26.46 29.45 7.87
C GLU A 186 26.60 28.60 9.13
N ARG A 187 25.61 28.70 10.03
CA ARG A 187 25.43 27.81 11.16
C ARG A 187 25.15 26.39 10.67
N GLU A 188 24.07 26.15 9.95
CA GLU A 188 23.69 24.82 9.45
C GLU A 188 24.84 23.99 8.85
N GLU A 189 25.77 24.62 8.12
CA GLU A 189 26.97 23.98 7.53
C GLU A 189 28.03 23.57 8.56
N LEU A 190 28.14 24.33 9.65
CA LEU A 190 29.17 24.19 10.68
C LEU A 190 28.65 23.39 11.90
N LYS A 191 27.36 23.06 11.96
CA LYS A 191 26.73 22.28 13.03
C LYS A 191 27.17 20.83 13.15
N ILE A 192 27.82 20.26 12.13
CA ILE A 192 28.25 18.84 12.16
C ILE A 192 29.18 18.55 13.35
N LEU A 193 29.89 19.56 13.85
CA LEU A 193 31.22 19.31 14.33
C LEU A 193 31.40 19.46 15.87
N VAL A 194 30.49 20.03 16.69
CA VAL A 194 30.50 19.90 18.20
C VAL A 194 29.86 18.58 18.54
N GLY A 195 29.05 18.07 17.62
CA GLY A 195 28.79 16.66 17.55
C GLY A 195 30.07 15.86 17.70
N THR A 196 31.23 16.31 17.19
CA THR A 196 32.52 15.66 17.49
C THR A 196 32.92 15.71 18.95
N ASN A 197 32.69 16.80 19.69
CA ASN A 197 32.91 16.77 21.14
C ASN A 197 32.05 15.67 21.80
N LEU A 198 30.82 15.45 21.31
CA LEU A 198 29.98 14.34 21.75
C LEU A 198 30.51 12.97 21.26
N VAL A 199 30.96 12.86 20.00
CA VAL A 199 31.58 11.65 19.42
C VAL A 199 32.83 11.25 20.20
N ARG A 200 33.59 12.24 20.68
CA ARG A 200 34.75 12.00 21.56
C ARG A 200 34.30 11.46 22.90
N LEU A 201 33.22 11.99 23.47
CA LEU A 201 32.66 11.48 24.71
C LEU A 201 32.13 10.04 24.58
N SER A 202 31.63 9.61 23.41
CA SER A 202 31.23 8.22 23.17
C SER A 202 32.40 7.28 22.83
N GLN A 203 33.50 7.78 22.27
CA GLN A 203 34.72 7.02 21.98
C GLN A 203 35.53 6.65 23.24
N LEU A 204 35.29 7.31 24.38
CA LEU A 204 35.99 7.00 25.63
C LEU A 204 35.56 5.62 26.18
N GLU A 205 36.43 4.61 26.10
CA GLU A 205 36.18 3.29 26.73
C GLU A 205 35.87 3.38 28.24
N SER A 206 36.37 4.41 28.91
CA SER A 206 36.09 4.70 30.32
C SER A 206 34.70 5.27 30.59
N ALA A 207 33.91 5.62 29.57
CA ALA A 207 32.55 6.17 29.71
C ALA A 207 31.53 5.05 29.98
N SER A 208 31.65 4.42 31.16
CA SER A 208 30.65 3.45 31.63
C SER A 208 29.28 4.10 31.82
N LEU A 209 28.22 3.28 31.81
CA LEU A 209 26.83 3.72 32.01
C LEU A 209 26.66 4.62 33.26
N GLU A 210 27.33 4.30 34.37
CA GLU A 210 27.25 5.07 35.63
C GLU A 210 27.88 6.47 35.48
N ILE A 211 28.99 6.58 34.74
CA ILE A 211 29.65 7.86 34.43
C ILE A 211 28.79 8.67 33.45
N TYR A 212 28.17 8.00 32.47
CA TYR A 212 27.25 8.63 31.53
C TYR A 212 26.03 9.23 32.24
N GLN A 213 25.37 8.45 33.10
CA GLN A 213 24.20 8.87 33.88
C GLN A 213 24.49 10.01 34.86
N ARG A 214 25.65 10.00 35.54
CA ARG A 214 25.94 10.97 36.62
C ARG A 214 26.64 12.24 36.16
N LEU A 215 27.44 12.18 35.09
CA LEU A 215 28.34 13.28 34.71
C LEU A 215 28.14 13.72 33.26
N ILE A 216 28.18 12.79 32.30
CA ILE A 216 28.20 13.16 30.88
C ILE A 216 26.84 13.69 30.43
N LEU A 217 25.78 12.89 30.56
CA LEU A 217 24.45 13.30 30.08
C LEU A 217 23.91 14.54 30.82
N PRO A 218 23.94 14.64 32.17
CA PRO A 218 23.48 15.84 32.86
C PRO A 218 24.26 17.08 32.45
N GLY A 219 25.58 16.98 32.28
CA GLY A 219 26.43 18.09 31.83
C GLY A 219 26.10 18.56 30.41
N ILE A 220 25.82 17.64 29.47
CA ILE A 220 25.39 18.01 28.12
C ILE A 220 23.99 18.64 28.16
N LEU A 221 23.02 18.02 28.84
CA LEU A 221 21.63 18.51 28.90
C LEU A 221 21.55 19.90 29.56
N GLU A 222 22.37 20.19 30.56
CA GLU A 222 22.49 21.54 31.15
C GLU A 222 22.93 22.58 30.09
N GLN A 223 23.92 22.26 29.26
CA GLN A 223 24.35 23.16 28.18
C GLN A 223 23.27 23.32 27.09
N VAL A 224 22.59 22.24 26.72
CA VAL A 224 21.49 22.27 25.73
C VAL A 224 20.33 23.14 26.24
N VAL A 225 19.86 22.96 27.47
CA VAL A 225 18.74 23.76 28.01
C VAL A 225 19.17 25.23 28.24
N SER A 226 20.41 25.48 28.66
CA SER A 226 20.90 26.84 28.94
C SER A 226 21.29 27.65 27.70
N CYS A 227 21.66 27.04 26.56
CA CYS A 227 22.11 27.78 25.38
C CYS A 227 21.02 28.65 24.75
N ARG A 228 19.73 28.31 24.95
CA ARG A 228 18.57 29.09 24.49
C ARG A 228 18.65 29.50 23.02
N ASP A 229 19.00 28.54 22.17
CA ASP A 229 19.02 28.69 20.72
C ASP A 229 18.45 27.44 20.05
N ALA A 230 17.47 27.62 19.17
CA ALA A 230 16.71 26.50 18.59
C ALA A 230 17.56 25.58 17.69
N ILE A 231 18.42 26.14 16.83
CA ILE A 231 19.24 25.37 15.89
C ILE A 231 20.23 24.48 16.66
N ALA A 232 20.92 25.05 17.65
CA ALA A 232 21.84 24.31 18.50
C ALA A 232 21.12 23.27 19.37
N GLN A 233 19.93 23.60 19.91
CA GLN A 233 19.15 22.65 20.71
C GLN A 233 18.67 21.44 19.90
N GLU A 234 18.15 21.66 18.69
CA GLU A 234 17.70 20.60 17.80
C GLU A 234 18.87 19.68 17.43
N TYR A 235 19.94 20.26 16.91
CA TYR A 235 21.12 19.49 16.49
C TYR A 235 21.77 18.73 17.64
N LEU A 236 21.99 19.36 18.81
CA LEU A 236 22.68 18.68 19.91
C LEU A 236 21.86 17.53 20.47
N MET A 237 20.53 17.64 20.51
CA MET A 237 19.66 16.55 20.96
C MET A 237 19.65 15.38 19.97
N GLU A 238 19.56 15.64 18.67
CA GLU A 238 19.72 14.60 17.65
C GLU A 238 21.11 13.97 17.68
N CYS A 239 22.15 14.76 17.90
CA CYS A 239 23.52 14.28 18.00
C CYS A 239 23.71 13.37 19.22
N ILE A 240 23.16 13.71 20.40
CA ILE A 240 23.13 12.80 21.56
C ILE A 240 22.50 11.45 21.17
N ILE A 241 21.34 11.47 20.47
CA ILE A 241 20.65 10.26 20.02
C ILE A 241 21.49 9.45 19.02
N GLN A 242 22.24 10.10 18.13
CA GLN A 242 23.04 9.42 17.10
C GLN A 242 24.36 8.85 17.63
N VAL A 243 24.98 9.54 18.59
CA VAL A 243 26.38 9.33 18.97
C VAL A 243 26.56 8.34 20.12
N PHE A 244 25.65 8.32 21.09
CA PHE A 244 25.75 7.41 22.23
C PHE A 244 25.10 6.04 21.92
N PRO A 245 25.49 4.97 22.63
CA PRO A 245 24.96 3.63 22.40
C PRO A 245 23.53 3.46 22.96
N ASP A 246 22.80 2.49 22.42
CA ASP A 246 21.38 2.26 22.70
C ASP A 246 21.10 1.88 24.16
N GLU A 247 22.01 1.12 24.78
CA GLU A 247 21.95 0.71 26.18
C GLU A 247 21.96 1.92 27.13
N PHE A 248 22.63 3.01 26.75
CA PHE A 248 22.65 4.24 27.54
C PHE A 248 21.30 4.95 27.43
N HIS A 249 20.77 5.07 26.21
CA HIS A 249 19.47 5.68 25.96
C HIS A 249 18.35 4.98 26.74
N LEU A 250 18.27 3.64 26.70
CA LEU A 250 17.29 2.84 27.43
C LEU A 250 17.24 3.18 28.93
N GLN A 251 18.39 3.47 29.53
CA GLN A 251 18.55 3.76 30.96
C GLN A 251 18.49 5.27 31.29
N THR A 252 18.33 6.14 30.30
CA THR A 252 18.27 7.61 30.48
C THR A 252 17.10 8.30 29.76
N LEU A 253 16.06 7.55 29.38
CA LEU A 253 14.88 8.10 28.70
C LEU A 253 14.19 9.20 29.51
N ASP A 254 13.97 8.96 30.81
CA ASP A 254 13.28 9.92 31.70
C ASP A 254 14.01 11.28 31.78
N PRO A 255 15.32 11.35 32.08
CA PRO A 255 16.08 12.61 32.00
C PRO A 255 16.04 13.27 30.62
N PHE A 256 16.25 12.50 29.55
CA PHE A 256 16.33 13.03 28.18
C PHE A 256 14.99 13.64 27.73
N LEU A 257 13.88 12.92 27.90
CA LEU A 257 12.55 13.37 27.52
C LEU A 257 12.05 14.54 28.38
N LYS A 258 12.43 14.60 29.67
CA LYS A 258 12.17 15.78 30.51
C LYS A 258 12.92 17.02 30.01
N SER A 259 14.14 16.87 29.51
CA SER A 259 14.86 17.96 28.85
C SER A 259 14.23 18.37 27.52
N CYS A 260 13.65 17.45 26.73
CA CYS A 260 12.88 17.80 25.52
C CYS A 260 11.73 18.78 25.81
N ALA A 261 11.05 18.64 26.96
CA ALA A 261 9.99 19.56 27.40
C ALA A 261 10.50 20.99 27.73
N GLN A 262 11.80 21.15 28.00
CA GLN A 262 12.43 22.42 28.40
C GLN A 262 13.06 23.19 27.21
N LEU A 263 13.05 22.62 26.00
CA LEU A 263 13.62 23.24 24.81
C LEU A 263 12.76 24.42 24.31
N GLN A 264 13.39 25.36 23.60
CA GLN A 264 12.72 26.54 23.03
C GLN A 264 11.65 26.18 22.00
N THR A 265 10.57 26.96 21.94
CA THR A 265 9.40 26.69 21.07
C THR A 265 9.78 26.42 19.60
N GLY A 266 10.76 27.17 19.06
CA GLY A 266 11.25 26.99 17.69
C GLY A 266 12.02 25.71 17.39
N VAL A 267 12.26 24.82 18.37
CA VAL A 267 12.87 23.50 18.18
C VAL A 267 11.82 22.49 17.71
N ASN A 268 12.12 21.73 16.66
CA ASN A 268 11.30 20.63 16.16
C ASN A 268 11.44 19.38 17.04
N VAL A 269 10.78 19.41 18.20
CA VAL A 269 10.80 18.32 19.18
C VAL A 269 10.18 17.02 18.64
N LYS A 270 9.31 17.09 17.63
CA LYS A 270 8.80 15.90 16.93
C LYS A 270 9.94 15.08 16.36
N ASN A 271 10.80 15.67 15.55
CA ASN A 271 11.89 14.96 14.88
C ASN A 271 12.82 14.27 15.89
N ILE A 272 13.20 14.96 16.96
CA ILE A 272 14.05 14.43 18.05
C ILE A 272 13.43 13.15 18.66
N ILE A 273 12.13 13.18 18.98
CA ILE A 273 11.44 12.03 19.61
C ILE A 273 11.29 10.87 18.61
N ILE A 274 10.94 11.16 17.35
CA ILE A 274 10.82 10.14 16.29
C ILE A 274 12.18 9.46 16.07
N CYS A 275 13.26 10.23 15.94
CA CYS A 275 14.62 9.71 15.80
C CYS A 275 15.02 8.76 16.96
N LEU A 276 14.68 9.11 18.21
CA LEU A 276 14.93 8.24 19.36
C LEU A 276 14.07 6.96 19.32
N ILE A 277 12.79 7.09 18.99
CA ILE A 277 11.86 5.94 18.88
C ILE A 277 12.30 4.97 17.78
N ASP A 278 12.56 5.46 16.57
CA ASP A 278 12.94 4.59 15.45
C ASP A 278 14.33 3.96 15.67
N ARG A 279 15.25 4.67 16.34
CA ARG A 279 16.53 4.08 16.75
C ARG A 279 16.34 2.89 17.70
N LEU A 280 15.56 3.06 18.78
CA LEU A 280 15.29 1.99 19.75
C LEU A 280 14.48 0.83 19.15
N ALA A 281 13.51 1.12 18.29
CA ALA A 281 12.75 0.10 17.58
C ALA A 281 13.65 -0.70 16.60
N THR A 282 14.59 -0.02 15.93
CA THR A 282 15.60 -0.67 15.07
C THR A 282 16.58 -1.50 15.89
N TYR A 283 16.99 -1.04 17.08
CA TYR A 283 17.85 -1.80 17.99
C TYR A 283 17.21 -3.15 18.35
N ASN A 284 15.93 -3.17 18.75
CA ASN A 284 15.19 -4.41 19.05
C ASN A 284 15.21 -5.41 17.87
N GLN A 285 15.08 -4.92 16.63
CA GLN A 285 15.05 -5.74 15.42
C GLN A 285 16.43 -6.28 14.99
N ARG A 286 17.53 -5.65 15.41
CA ARG A 286 18.88 -5.97 14.86
C ARG A 286 19.48 -7.28 15.36
N SER A 287 19.30 -7.65 16.64
CA SER A 287 19.88 -8.89 17.17
C SER A 287 18.96 -10.12 17.08
N GLY A 288 17.67 -9.94 16.75
CA GLY A 288 16.74 -11.05 16.46
C GLY A 288 17.09 -11.87 15.19
N LYS A 289 18.22 -11.60 14.56
CA LYS A 289 18.80 -12.37 13.43
C LYS A 289 20.07 -13.13 13.79
N ASN A 290 20.60 -12.99 15.02
CA ASN A 290 21.76 -13.75 15.47
C ASN A 290 21.32 -15.00 16.23
N ASN A 291 21.49 -16.16 15.57
CA ASN A 291 21.11 -17.51 15.97
C ASN A 291 19.60 -17.78 15.91
N GLY A 292 19.20 -18.67 14.98
CA GLY A 292 17.80 -19.05 14.75
C GLY A 292 17.25 -20.03 15.79
N MET A 293 17.19 -19.62 17.05
CA MET A 293 16.57 -20.38 18.13
C MET A 293 15.93 -19.42 19.13
N ASP A 294 14.60 -19.31 19.05
CA ASP A 294 13.64 -18.59 19.90
C ASP A 294 13.81 -17.08 20.12
N ILE A 295 12.66 -16.40 20.22
CA ILE A 295 12.53 -14.95 20.17
C ILE A 295 12.69 -14.36 21.58
N GLU A 296 13.92 -14.16 22.04
CA GLU A 296 14.18 -13.23 23.17
C GLU A 296 14.35 -11.80 22.64
N SER A 297 13.42 -10.92 23.02
CA SER A 297 13.56 -9.48 22.79
C SER A 297 14.74 -8.93 23.59
N ILE A 298 15.69 -8.29 22.89
CA ILE A 298 16.91 -7.71 23.49
C ILE A 298 16.56 -6.74 24.63
N ILE A 299 15.46 -6.00 24.44
CA ILE A 299 14.89 -5.10 25.43
C ILE A 299 14.15 -5.98 26.45
N PRO A 300 14.58 -6.03 27.73
CA PRO A 300 13.91 -6.88 28.71
C PRO A 300 12.45 -6.44 28.89
N PRO A 301 11.50 -7.37 29.08
CA PRO A 301 10.08 -7.04 29.29
C PRO A 301 9.82 -6.19 30.54
N GLU A 302 10.80 -6.10 31.43
CA GLU A 302 10.85 -5.21 32.60
C GLU A 302 10.96 -3.73 32.22
N VAL A 303 11.61 -3.41 31.09
CA VAL A 303 11.80 -2.04 30.60
C VAL A 303 10.55 -1.62 29.83
N LYS A 304 9.62 -0.96 30.53
CA LYS A 304 8.33 -0.53 29.99
C LYS A 304 8.41 0.71 29.09
N LEU A 305 9.12 0.61 27.96
CA LEU A 305 9.33 1.71 27.02
C LEU A 305 8.04 2.41 26.62
N PHE A 306 7.01 1.63 26.26
CA PHE A 306 5.74 2.18 25.82
C PHE A 306 5.04 3.02 26.90
N GLU A 307 5.08 2.61 28.18
CA GLU A 307 4.51 3.41 29.27
C GLU A 307 5.29 4.72 29.48
N VAL A 308 6.63 4.66 29.48
CA VAL A 308 7.50 5.84 29.65
C VAL A 308 7.29 6.84 28.51
N PHE A 309 7.38 6.39 27.25
CA PHE A 309 7.16 7.26 26.10
C PHE A 309 5.74 7.82 26.05
N SER A 310 4.70 7.03 26.34
CA SER A 310 3.31 7.53 26.37
C SER A 310 3.14 8.67 27.37
N VAL A 311 3.66 8.51 28.59
CA VAL A 311 3.57 9.54 29.65
C VAL A 311 4.39 10.77 29.29
N GLN A 312 5.62 10.62 28.83
CA GLN A 312 6.47 11.77 28.53
C GLN A 312 6.05 12.51 27.26
N VAL A 313 5.56 11.83 26.22
CA VAL A 313 4.98 12.49 25.03
C VAL A 313 3.75 13.31 25.43
N ALA A 314 2.86 12.75 26.27
CA ALA A 314 1.70 13.49 26.78
C ALA A 314 2.13 14.74 27.59
N ASN A 315 3.14 14.63 28.46
CA ASN A 315 3.70 15.78 29.20
C ASN A 315 4.28 16.85 28.26
N ILE A 316 4.98 16.46 27.19
CA ILE A 316 5.58 17.37 26.21
C ILE A 316 4.49 18.13 25.45
N VAL A 317 3.44 17.44 24.99
CA VAL A 317 2.28 18.04 24.31
C VAL A 317 1.54 19.01 25.24
N GLN A 318 1.33 18.65 26.51
CA GLN A 318 0.71 19.55 27.50
C GLN A 318 1.57 20.78 27.84
N THR A 319 2.90 20.65 27.82
CA THR A 319 3.83 21.75 28.13
C THR A 319 3.99 22.71 26.94
N ARG A 320 3.78 22.25 25.70
CA ARG A 320 3.95 23.04 24.47
C ARG A 320 2.63 23.46 23.86
N SER A 321 2.21 24.69 24.15
CA SER A 321 1.03 25.33 23.55
C SER A 321 1.14 25.66 22.06
N ASP A 322 2.32 25.51 21.46
CA ASP A 322 2.65 25.94 20.08
C ASP A 322 2.91 24.74 19.14
N MET A 323 2.52 23.52 19.54
CA MET A 323 2.70 22.30 18.74
C MET A 323 1.50 22.10 17.80
N PRO A 324 1.70 22.00 16.47
CA PRO A 324 0.65 21.64 15.52
C PRO A 324 0.01 20.27 15.83
N LEU A 325 -1.27 20.11 15.48
CA LEU A 325 -1.97 18.83 15.65
C LEU A 325 -1.37 17.71 14.78
N GLU A 326 -0.93 18.05 13.56
CA GLU A 326 -0.19 17.14 12.67
C GLU A 326 1.09 16.58 13.34
N ASP A 327 1.81 17.39 14.12
CA ASP A 327 2.98 16.95 14.86
C ASP A 327 2.60 16.06 16.05
N THR A 328 1.52 16.41 16.74
CA THR A 328 0.97 15.61 17.85
C THR A 328 0.54 14.22 17.37
N ILE A 329 -0.10 14.12 16.20
CA ILE A 329 -0.50 12.84 15.59
C ILE A 329 0.72 12.10 15.04
N SER A 330 1.69 12.80 14.43
CA SER A 330 2.96 12.18 14.00
C SER A 330 3.68 11.47 15.15
N LEU A 331 3.63 12.05 16.37
CA LEU A 331 4.13 11.41 17.59
C LEU A 331 3.30 10.18 17.99
N GLN A 332 1.97 10.20 17.84
CA GLN A 332 1.14 9.00 18.04
C GLN A 332 1.49 7.89 17.03
N VAL A 333 1.77 8.22 15.77
CA VAL A 333 2.22 7.21 14.78
C VAL A 333 3.59 6.62 15.16
N ALA A 334 4.49 7.42 15.72
CA ALA A 334 5.76 6.90 16.25
C ALA A 334 5.55 5.98 17.47
N LEU A 335 4.64 6.33 18.39
CA LEU A 335 4.25 5.47 19.52
C LEU A 335 3.59 4.15 19.05
N LEU A 336 2.77 4.19 17.99
CA LEU A 336 2.19 3.01 17.35
C LEU A 336 3.28 2.11 16.75
N SER A 337 4.18 2.69 15.95
CA SER A 337 5.36 2.03 15.37
C SER A 337 6.24 1.38 16.46
N LEU A 338 6.46 2.07 17.59
CA LEU A 338 7.18 1.52 18.74
C LEU A 338 6.45 0.32 19.35
N ALA A 339 5.13 0.45 19.62
CA ALA A 339 4.33 -0.61 20.20
C ALA A 339 4.37 -1.88 19.34
N GLN A 340 4.17 -1.74 18.02
CA GLN A 340 4.22 -2.83 17.05
C GLN A 340 5.61 -3.47 16.92
N LYS A 341 6.68 -2.66 16.74
CA LYS A 341 8.05 -3.17 16.51
C LYS A 341 8.72 -3.74 17.77
N VAL A 342 8.27 -3.37 18.97
CA VAL A 342 8.85 -3.83 20.25
C VAL A 342 7.96 -4.84 20.98
N TYR A 343 6.64 -4.71 20.89
CA TYR A 343 5.68 -5.56 21.59
C TYR A 343 4.59 -6.12 20.64
N PRO A 344 4.96 -6.93 19.62
CA PRO A 344 4.02 -7.45 18.61
C PRO A 344 2.79 -8.15 19.19
N ASP A 345 2.94 -8.87 20.30
CA ASP A 345 1.86 -9.62 20.96
C ASP A 345 0.87 -8.73 21.75
N ARG A 346 1.20 -7.45 21.97
CA ARG A 346 0.49 -6.54 22.89
C ARG A 346 -0.43 -5.58 22.13
N VAL A 347 -1.50 -6.15 21.59
CA VAL A 347 -2.60 -5.44 20.92
C VAL A 347 -3.22 -4.33 21.80
N ASP A 348 -3.17 -4.49 23.13
CA ASP A 348 -3.65 -3.50 24.09
C ASP A 348 -2.85 -2.18 24.09
N TYR A 349 -1.56 -2.20 23.74
CA TYR A 349 -0.77 -0.98 23.57
C TYR A 349 -1.17 -0.23 22.31
N VAL A 350 -1.42 -0.96 21.21
CA VAL A 350 -1.95 -0.37 19.96
C VAL A 350 -3.31 0.28 20.20
N ASP A 351 -4.26 -0.44 20.80
CA ASP A 351 -5.60 0.10 21.11
C ASP A 351 -5.54 1.32 22.06
N LYS A 352 -4.55 1.37 22.96
CA LYS A 352 -4.30 2.53 23.83
C LYS A 352 -3.77 3.75 23.07
N VAL A 353 -2.91 3.59 22.05
CA VAL A 353 -2.51 4.70 21.17
C VAL A 353 -3.73 5.22 20.40
N LEU A 354 -4.55 4.31 19.84
CA LEU A 354 -5.78 4.68 19.14
C LEU A 354 -6.74 5.46 20.06
N GLY A 355 -7.01 4.95 21.27
CA GLY A 355 -7.87 5.63 22.25
C GLY A 355 -7.33 6.99 22.71
N THR A 356 -6.01 7.11 22.89
CA THR A 356 -5.37 8.39 23.22
C THR A 356 -5.50 9.39 22.06
N THR A 357 -5.33 8.92 20.81
CA THR A 357 -5.52 9.73 19.60
C THR A 357 -6.98 10.21 19.47
N ALA A 358 -7.96 9.33 19.75
CA ALA A 358 -9.37 9.69 19.75
C ALA A 358 -9.68 10.78 20.79
N GLN A 359 -9.17 10.64 22.02
CA GLN A 359 -9.32 11.63 23.09
C GLN A 359 -8.69 13.00 22.73
N ILE A 360 -7.54 13.01 22.04
CA ILE A 360 -6.93 14.24 21.54
C ILE A 360 -7.86 14.94 20.54
N LEU A 361 -8.42 14.19 19.57
CA LEU A 361 -9.34 14.74 18.56
C LEU A 361 -10.66 15.23 19.18
N GLU A 362 -11.20 14.52 20.17
CA GLU A 362 -12.39 14.93 20.92
C GLU A 362 -12.15 16.20 21.76
N SER A 363 -10.97 16.34 22.37
CA SER A 363 -10.62 17.53 23.14
C SER A 363 -10.52 18.81 22.29
N LEU A 364 -10.41 18.66 20.96
CA LEU A 364 -10.33 19.73 19.96
C LEU A 364 -11.63 19.87 19.14
N ASP A 365 -12.69 19.14 19.49
CA ASP A 365 -14.00 19.09 18.81
C ASP A 365 -13.93 18.76 17.30
N MET A 366 -12.92 17.99 16.88
CA MET A 366 -12.70 17.63 15.48
C MET A 366 -13.53 16.41 15.07
N ASN A 367 -14.79 16.65 14.71
CA ASN A 367 -15.76 15.59 14.39
C ASN A 367 -15.88 15.23 12.90
N ASN A 368 -15.33 16.02 11.98
CA ASN A 368 -15.29 15.71 10.54
C ASN A 368 -13.99 16.26 9.92
N ILE A 369 -13.01 15.37 9.72
CA ILE A 369 -11.68 15.71 9.24
C ILE A 369 -11.64 15.56 7.72
N SER A 370 -11.64 16.69 7.00
CA SER A 370 -11.52 16.70 5.53
C SER A 370 -10.19 16.14 5.02
N HIS A 371 -10.23 15.39 3.92
CA HIS A 371 -9.08 14.83 3.20
C HIS A 371 -8.01 15.86 2.77
N LEU A 372 -8.38 17.15 2.70
CA LEU A 372 -7.44 18.23 2.36
C LEU A 372 -6.51 18.63 3.51
N LEU A 373 -6.78 18.19 4.75
CA LEU A 373 -5.97 18.52 5.92
C LEU A 373 -4.78 17.57 6.06
N SER A 374 -3.60 18.09 6.37
CA SER A 374 -2.40 17.33 6.77
C SER A 374 -2.67 16.34 7.91
N VAL A 375 -3.51 16.75 8.87
CA VAL A 375 -4.06 15.93 9.96
C VAL A 375 -4.72 14.64 9.45
N ASN A 376 -5.45 14.69 8.33
CA ASN A 376 -6.08 13.51 7.71
C ASN A 376 -5.04 12.56 7.11
N GLN A 377 -3.96 13.09 6.53
CA GLN A 377 -2.87 12.29 5.96
C GLN A 377 -2.13 11.50 7.05
N GLU A 378 -1.79 12.15 8.17
CA GLU A 378 -1.15 11.48 9.31
C GLU A 378 -2.08 10.50 10.02
N LEU A 379 -3.37 10.82 10.19
CA LEU A 379 -4.34 9.88 10.77
C LEU A 379 -4.61 8.69 9.83
N SER A 380 -4.63 8.90 8.51
CA SER A 380 -4.71 7.83 7.51
C SER A 380 -3.47 6.93 7.57
N ARG A 381 -2.27 7.51 7.71
CA ARG A 381 -1.01 6.78 7.90
C ARG A 381 -1.05 5.93 9.17
N LEU A 382 -1.58 6.48 10.27
CA LEU A 382 -1.78 5.79 11.54
C LEU A 382 -2.64 4.52 11.39
N LEU A 383 -3.80 4.64 10.72
CA LEU A 383 -4.69 3.48 10.52
C LEU A 383 -4.12 2.47 9.50
N ARG A 384 -3.46 2.92 8.43
CA ARG A 384 -2.78 2.01 7.48
C ARG A 384 -1.71 1.17 8.14
N ILE A 385 -0.86 1.77 8.99
CA ILE A 385 0.16 1.06 9.77
C ILE A 385 -0.47 -0.02 10.69
N CYS A 386 -1.71 0.16 11.15
CA CYS A 386 -2.42 -0.91 11.87
C CYS A 386 -2.78 -2.10 10.94
N ILE A 387 -3.24 -1.81 9.72
CA ILE A 387 -3.62 -2.82 8.72
C ILE A 387 -2.38 -3.60 8.24
N ASP A 388 -1.34 -2.88 7.82
CA ASP A 388 -0.10 -3.43 7.23
C ASP A 388 0.74 -4.26 8.20
N PHE A 389 0.64 -3.98 9.50
CA PHE A 389 1.39 -4.71 10.52
C PHE A 389 0.78 -6.08 10.80
N TYR A 390 -0.55 -6.14 10.97
CA TYR A 390 -1.21 -7.38 11.35
C TYR A 390 -1.53 -8.28 10.16
N ASN A 391 -1.77 -7.73 8.96
CA ASN A 391 -2.12 -8.46 7.72
C ASN A 391 -3.30 -9.43 7.88
N ASN A 392 -4.14 -9.20 8.89
CA ASN A 392 -5.29 -10.02 9.24
C ASN A 392 -6.35 -9.12 9.85
N VAL A 393 -7.43 -8.85 9.09
CA VAL A 393 -8.54 -7.99 9.52
C VAL A 393 -9.18 -8.46 10.83
N LEU A 394 -9.14 -9.75 11.17
CA LEU A 394 -9.74 -10.29 12.39
C LEU A 394 -9.06 -9.81 13.67
N THR A 395 -7.82 -9.32 13.60
CA THR A 395 -7.14 -8.65 14.72
C THR A 395 -7.41 -7.15 14.73
N VAL A 396 -7.49 -6.52 13.55
CA VAL A 396 -7.83 -5.09 13.39
C VAL A 396 -9.22 -4.79 13.97
N ILE A 397 -10.22 -5.65 13.73
CA ILE A 397 -11.58 -5.48 14.31
C ILE A 397 -11.65 -5.71 15.82
N GLN A 398 -10.61 -6.26 16.47
CA GLN A 398 -10.55 -6.38 17.93
C GLN A 398 -10.11 -5.07 18.60
N LEU A 399 -9.56 -4.12 17.84
CA LEU A 399 -9.19 -2.78 18.29
C LEU A 399 -10.44 -1.93 18.51
N LYS A 400 -10.84 -1.75 19.76
CA LYS A 400 -12.07 -1.06 20.15
C LYS A 400 -12.11 0.39 19.68
N ASN A 401 -10.96 1.04 19.61
CA ASN A 401 -10.83 2.45 19.22
C ASN A 401 -10.56 2.65 17.72
N PHE A 402 -10.49 1.59 16.91
CA PHE A 402 -10.28 1.70 15.46
C PHE A 402 -11.50 2.28 14.73
N CYS A 403 -12.70 1.71 14.93
CA CYS A 403 -13.91 2.23 14.29
C CYS A 403 -14.28 3.66 14.75
N PRO A 404 -14.23 4.02 16.05
CA PRO A 404 -14.46 5.39 16.50
C PRO A 404 -13.52 6.44 15.89
N LEU A 405 -12.27 6.07 15.57
CA LEU A 405 -11.35 6.94 14.83
C LEU A 405 -11.74 7.05 13.35
N LEU A 406 -12.10 5.93 12.71
CA LEU A 406 -12.55 5.91 11.32
C LEU A 406 -13.77 6.81 11.10
N ASP A 407 -14.71 6.84 12.07
CA ASP A 407 -15.92 7.66 12.00
C ASP A 407 -15.66 9.19 12.04
N LYS A 408 -14.46 9.64 12.45
CA LYS A 408 -14.08 11.08 12.44
C LYS A 408 -13.64 11.57 11.05
N PHE A 409 -13.38 10.68 10.10
CA PHE A 409 -12.95 11.04 8.74
C PHE A 409 -14.12 11.43 7.82
N ASP A 410 -13.84 12.27 6.83
CA ASP A 410 -14.78 12.51 5.74
C ASP A 410 -15.06 11.25 4.88
N TYR A 411 -16.10 11.29 4.06
CA TYR A 411 -16.49 10.15 3.22
C TYR A 411 -15.36 9.71 2.27
N THR A 412 -14.62 10.65 1.67
CA THR A 412 -13.52 10.37 0.73
C THR A 412 -12.38 9.58 1.39
N SER A 413 -11.89 10.00 2.56
CA SER A 413 -10.83 9.27 3.26
C SER A 413 -11.34 7.94 3.81
N ARG A 414 -12.57 7.86 4.33
CA ARG A 414 -13.16 6.57 4.75
C ARG A 414 -13.29 5.60 3.58
N LYS A 415 -13.72 6.05 2.39
CA LYS A 415 -13.77 5.24 1.16
C LYS A 415 -12.38 4.72 0.76
N THR A 416 -11.38 5.59 0.80
CA THR A 416 -9.99 5.25 0.47
C THR A 416 -9.40 4.22 1.45
N LEU A 417 -9.65 4.38 2.75
CA LEU A 417 -9.20 3.43 3.79
C LEU A 417 -9.96 2.11 3.74
N ALA A 418 -11.27 2.13 3.45
CA ALA A 418 -12.06 0.94 3.22
C ALA A 418 -11.55 0.14 2.01
N LEU A 419 -11.25 0.80 0.90
CA LEU A 419 -10.69 0.13 -0.29
C LEU A 419 -9.33 -0.51 0.03
N TYR A 420 -8.47 0.23 0.74
CA TYR A 420 -7.17 -0.28 1.19
C TYR A 420 -7.31 -1.53 2.07
N LEU A 421 -8.24 -1.53 3.03
CA LEU A 421 -8.52 -2.68 3.87
C LEU A 421 -9.02 -3.88 3.06
N VAL A 422 -9.93 -3.68 2.11
CA VAL A 422 -10.44 -4.77 1.24
C VAL A 422 -9.33 -5.34 0.36
N MET A 423 -8.44 -4.50 -0.17
CA MET A 423 -7.28 -4.96 -0.95
C MET A 423 -6.31 -5.78 -0.08
N ASN A 424 -6.02 -5.36 1.15
CA ASN A 424 -5.23 -6.14 2.10
C ASN A 424 -5.87 -7.51 2.41
N ILE A 425 -7.19 -7.56 2.67
CA ILE A 425 -7.93 -8.82 2.88
C ILE A 425 -7.82 -9.75 1.67
N LEU A 426 -7.87 -9.22 0.44
CA LEU A 426 -7.73 -9.97 -0.80
C LEU A 426 -6.29 -10.44 -1.06
N GLU A 427 -5.28 -9.64 -0.70
CA GLU A 427 -3.86 -9.99 -0.88
C GLU A 427 -3.42 -11.13 0.05
N TYR A 428 -3.92 -11.13 1.29
CA TYR A 428 -3.64 -12.17 2.29
C TYR A 428 -4.72 -13.28 2.36
N GLU A 429 -5.69 -13.27 1.44
CA GLU A 429 -6.82 -14.22 1.36
C GLU A 429 -7.50 -14.48 2.72
N THR A 430 -7.64 -13.45 3.57
CA THR A 430 -8.11 -13.62 4.95
C THR A 430 -9.59 -14.01 4.98
N LEU A 431 -9.87 -15.24 5.40
CA LEU A 431 -11.24 -15.76 5.57
C LEU A 431 -11.94 -15.11 6.76
N ILE A 432 -13.24 -14.83 6.60
CA ILE A 432 -14.10 -14.28 7.65
C ILE A 432 -15.15 -15.34 8.05
N PRO A 433 -14.91 -16.13 9.11
CA PRO A 433 -15.67 -17.35 9.40
C PRO A 433 -16.94 -17.15 10.25
N THR A 434 -17.25 -15.94 10.72
CA THR A 434 -18.43 -15.69 11.57
C THR A 434 -19.25 -14.48 11.12
N ALA A 435 -20.56 -14.52 11.41
CA ALA A 435 -21.49 -13.45 11.05
C ALA A 435 -21.19 -12.11 11.75
N ASP A 436 -20.68 -12.14 12.99
CA ASP A 436 -20.34 -10.94 13.76
C ASP A 436 -19.08 -10.25 13.20
N GLN A 437 -18.07 -11.03 12.80
CA GLN A 437 -16.88 -10.51 12.11
C GLN A 437 -17.25 -9.96 10.72
N ALA A 438 -18.15 -10.64 10.00
CA ALA A 438 -18.68 -10.14 8.73
C ALA A 438 -19.42 -8.80 8.92
N ASP A 439 -20.29 -8.67 9.93
CA ASP A 439 -20.97 -7.40 10.24
C ASP A 439 -19.95 -6.29 10.55
N ALA A 440 -18.96 -6.56 11.40
CA ALA A 440 -17.91 -5.60 11.74
C ALA A 440 -17.12 -5.09 10.52
N VAL A 441 -16.67 -6.00 9.63
CA VAL A 441 -15.95 -5.61 8.41
C VAL A 441 -16.87 -4.87 7.43
N LEU A 442 -18.11 -5.32 7.25
CA LEU A 442 -19.10 -4.64 6.39
C LEU A 442 -19.44 -3.23 6.89
N ASN A 443 -19.53 -3.02 8.20
CA ASN A 443 -19.69 -1.69 8.79
C ASN A 443 -18.50 -0.78 8.44
N ILE A 444 -17.26 -1.27 8.57
CA ILE A 444 -16.04 -0.51 8.18
C ILE A 444 -16.06 -0.13 6.70
N ILE A 445 -16.48 -1.05 5.81
CA ILE A 445 -16.51 -0.81 4.36
C ILE A 445 -17.81 -0.17 3.86
N THR A 446 -18.68 0.33 4.74
CA THR A 446 -19.91 1.05 4.38
C THR A 446 -19.74 2.12 3.29
N PRO A 447 -18.66 2.94 3.24
CA PRO A 447 -18.47 3.94 2.19
C PRO A 447 -18.22 3.37 0.78
N LEU A 448 -17.86 2.09 0.65
CA LEU A 448 -17.84 1.39 -0.64
C LEU A 448 -19.22 0.83 -1.01
N ILE A 449 -20.02 0.52 0.02
CA ILE A 449 -21.33 -0.12 -0.10
C ILE A 449 -22.44 0.90 -0.34
N LYS A 450 -22.41 2.10 0.26
CA LYS A 450 -23.49 3.10 0.17
C LYS A 450 -22.92 4.48 -0.13
N ASP A 451 -23.70 5.28 -0.87
CA ASP A 451 -23.41 6.70 -1.03
C ASP A 451 -23.64 7.49 0.26
N ASP A 452 -23.05 8.68 0.34
CA ASP A 452 -23.23 9.59 1.48
C ASP A 452 -24.62 10.25 1.44
N ASP A 453 -25.46 9.95 2.43
CA ASP A 453 -26.76 10.61 2.65
C ASP A 453 -26.59 12.10 3.03
N SER A 454 -25.37 12.56 3.34
CA SER A 454 -25.04 13.95 3.64
C SER A 454 -25.22 14.83 2.40
N GLY A 455 -26.39 15.48 2.29
CA GLY A 455 -26.95 16.16 1.10
C GLY A 455 -26.20 17.34 0.44
N ASN A 456 -24.86 17.38 0.48
CA ASN A 456 -24.02 18.34 -0.23
C ASN A 456 -23.39 17.79 -1.54
N GLY A 457 -23.57 16.50 -1.88
CA GLY A 457 -23.02 15.89 -3.10
C GLY A 457 -24.05 15.37 -4.12
N SER A 458 -25.27 15.09 -3.68
CA SER A 458 -26.28 14.27 -4.40
C SER A 458 -26.99 14.95 -5.58
N LYS A 459 -26.37 15.97 -6.19
CA LYS A 459 -26.73 16.53 -7.51
C LYS A 459 -25.51 16.88 -8.40
N GLY A 460 -24.29 16.55 -7.99
CA GLY A 460 -23.05 16.89 -8.73
C GLY A 460 -22.18 15.69 -9.14
N LEU A 461 -22.32 14.54 -8.49
CA LEU A 461 -21.44 13.38 -8.69
C LEU A 461 -21.69 12.59 -10.00
N GLU A 462 -22.83 12.79 -10.67
CA GLU A 462 -23.14 12.15 -11.96
C GLU A 462 -22.29 12.65 -13.14
N GLN A 463 -21.36 13.60 -12.93
CA GLN A 463 -20.61 14.26 -14.01
C GLN A 463 -19.07 14.10 -13.96
N GLN A 464 -18.49 13.43 -12.95
CA GLN A 464 -17.02 13.29 -12.84
C GLN A 464 -16.49 11.97 -12.24
N VAL A 465 -17.33 10.97 -11.94
CA VAL A 465 -16.82 9.64 -11.57
C VAL A 465 -16.56 8.83 -12.85
N ASP A 466 -15.35 8.32 -13.02
CA ASP A 466 -15.07 7.36 -14.10
C ASP A 466 -15.85 6.07 -13.83
N MET A 467 -16.69 5.68 -14.79
CA MET A 467 -17.54 4.50 -14.68
C MET A 467 -16.73 3.21 -14.71
N ASP A 468 -15.54 3.22 -15.30
CA ASP A 468 -14.63 2.08 -15.32
C ASP A 468 -13.90 1.94 -13.97
N GLU A 469 -13.40 3.04 -13.39
CA GLU A 469 -12.82 3.04 -12.02
C GLU A 469 -13.85 2.59 -10.98
N PHE A 470 -15.10 3.06 -11.08
CA PHE A 470 -16.20 2.60 -10.22
C PHE A 470 -16.52 1.11 -10.42
N ALA A 471 -16.43 0.60 -11.66
CA ALA A 471 -16.64 -0.82 -11.93
C ALA A 471 -15.49 -1.69 -11.36
N GLU A 472 -14.25 -1.23 -11.43
CA GLU A 472 -13.10 -1.91 -10.79
C GLU A 472 -13.24 -1.94 -9.27
N GLU A 473 -13.60 -0.82 -8.63
CA GLU A 473 -13.87 -0.75 -7.19
C GLU A 473 -14.97 -1.72 -6.74
N GLN A 474 -16.10 -1.74 -7.45
CA GLN A 474 -17.19 -2.66 -7.12
C GLN A 474 -16.85 -4.12 -7.48
N GLY A 475 -15.94 -4.34 -8.43
CA GLY A 475 -15.33 -5.64 -8.70
C GLY A 475 -14.44 -6.13 -7.56
N ILE A 476 -13.70 -5.24 -6.89
CA ILE A 476 -12.93 -5.53 -5.67
C ILE A 476 -13.87 -5.95 -4.53
N VAL A 477 -14.97 -5.22 -4.31
CA VAL A 477 -16.02 -5.59 -3.33
C VAL A 477 -16.66 -6.94 -3.69
N ALA A 478 -16.96 -7.19 -4.96
CA ALA A 478 -17.52 -8.46 -5.43
C ALA A 478 -16.57 -9.66 -5.17
N ARG A 479 -15.25 -9.48 -5.35
CA ARG A 479 -14.23 -10.49 -5.01
C ARG A 479 -14.18 -10.76 -3.50
N PHE A 480 -14.24 -9.72 -2.68
CA PHE A 480 -14.21 -9.83 -1.22
C PHE A 480 -15.34 -10.71 -0.65
N ILE A 481 -16.52 -10.70 -1.26
CA ILE A 481 -17.66 -11.54 -0.83
C ILE A 481 -17.30 -13.04 -0.82
N HIS A 482 -16.39 -13.49 -1.70
CA HIS A 482 -15.97 -14.90 -1.73
C HIS A 482 -15.07 -15.31 -0.55
N LEU A 483 -14.51 -14.35 0.20
CA LEU A 483 -13.75 -14.59 1.44
C LEU A 483 -14.64 -14.63 2.70
N LEU A 484 -15.93 -14.30 2.57
CA LEU A 484 -16.94 -14.46 3.60
C LEU A 484 -17.35 -15.95 3.71
N LYS A 485 -16.45 -16.78 4.24
CA LYS A 485 -16.56 -18.24 4.25
C LYS A 485 -16.34 -18.85 5.63
N SER A 486 -17.28 -19.68 6.05
CA SER A 486 -17.24 -20.52 7.25
C SER A 486 -17.26 -22.01 6.90
N ASP A 487 -16.64 -22.83 7.75
CA ASP A 487 -16.70 -24.29 7.63
C ASP A 487 -18.05 -24.86 8.07
N ASP A 488 -18.76 -24.18 8.98
CA ASP A 488 -20.13 -24.50 9.37
C ASP A 488 -21.14 -23.96 8.34
N ALA A 489 -22.03 -24.83 7.87
CA ALA A 489 -23.06 -24.49 6.89
C ALA A 489 -24.18 -23.59 7.47
N ASP A 490 -24.48 -23.68 8.77
CA ASP A 490 -25.48 -22.79 9.42
C ASP A 490 -24.88 -21.39 9.65
N MET A 491 -23.61 -21.30 10.07
CA MET A 491 -22.87 -20.04 10.14
C MET A 491 -22.70 -19.39 8.75
N GLN A 492 -22.41 -20.16 7.71
CA GLN A 492 -22.33 -19.64 6.34
C GLN A 492 -23.65 -18.98 5.91
N TYR A 493 -24.80 -19.57 6.24
CA TYR A 493 -26.09 -18.96 5.94
C TYR A 493 -26.29 -17.63 6.69
N LYS A 494 -25.90 -17.55 7.97
CA LYS A 494 -25.94 -16.30 8.76
C LYS A 494 -25.05 -15.20 8.17
N ILE A 495 -23.84 -15.56 7.74
CA ILE A 495 -22.91 -14.64 7.05
C ILE A 495 -23.56 -14.07 5.79
N LEU A 496 -24.16 -14.91 4.94
CA LEU A 496 -24.85 -14.48 3.72
C LEU A 496 -26.07 -13.58 4.01
N GLN A 497 -26.81 -13.83 5.09
CA GLN A 497 -27.89 -12.95 5.55
C GLN A 497 -27.38 -11.57 5.98
N THR A 498 -26.33 -11.53 6.80
CA THR A 498 -25.67 -10.28 7.23
C THR A 498 -25.11 -9.51 6.03
N ALA A 499 -24.39 -10.18 5.14
CA ALA A 499 -23.82 -9.60 3.93
C ALA A 499 -24.91 -8.95 3.06
N ARG A 500 -26.00 -9.67 2.76
CA ARG A 500 -27.11 -9.12 1.99
C ARG A 500 -27.78 -7.91 2.65
N LYS A 501 -27.93 -7.91 3.98
CA LYS A 501 -28.55 -6.78 4.72
C LYS A 501 -27.79 -5.48 4.49
N HIS A 502 -26.46 -5.52 4.49
CA HIS A 502 -25.62 -4.35 4.21
C HIS A 502 -25.61 -4.01 2.73
N LEU A 503 -25.33 -5.00 1.89
CA LEU A 503 -25.06 -4.82 0.46
C LEU A 503 -26.30 -4.45 -0.37
N ALA A 504 -27.51 -4.85 0.07
CA ALA A 504 -28.77 -4.47 -0.59
C ALA A 504 -29.12 -2.98 -0.43
N ALA A 505 -28.48 -2.26 0.50
CA ALA A 505 -28.72 -0.84 0.74
C ALA A 505 -27.82 0.09 -0.12
N GLY A 506 -27.05 -0.46 -1.07
CA GLY A 506 -26.08 0.29 -1.89
C GLY A 506 -26.59 0.95 -3.17
N GLY A 507 -27.88 0.84 -3.45
CA GLY A 507 -28.51 1.41 -4.66
C GLY A 507 -28.26 0.61 -5.94
N PRO A 508 -29.00 0.94 -7.04
CA PRO A 508 -29.04 0.14 -8.26
C PRO A 508 -27.67 -0.03 -8.95
N LEU A 509 -26.82 1.00 -8.88
CA LEU A 509 -25.51 1.01 -9.55
C LEU A 509 -24.50 0.01 -8.95
N ARG A 510 -24.59 -0.30 -7.64
CA ARG A 510 -23.69 -1.23 -6.95
C ARG A 510 -24.21 -2.67 -6.93
N ILE A 511 -25.51 -2.85 -6.69
CA ILE A 511 -26.09 -4.19 -6.51
C ILE A 511 -25.87 -5.10 -7.73
N LYS A 512 -25.75 -4.53 -8.94
CA LYS A 512 -25.43 -5.26 -10.18
C LYS A 512 -24.13 -6.07 -10.11
N PHE A 513 -23.14 -5.60 -9.36
CA PHE A 513 -21.86 -6.28 -9.16
C PHE A 513 -21.87 -7.15 -7.90
N VAL A 514 -22.55 -6.67 -6.86
CA VAL A 514 -22.38 -7.13 -5.47
C VAL A 514 -23.37 -8.24 -5.08
N LEU A 515 -24.60 -8.25 -5.61
CA LEU A 515 -25.58 -9.28 -5.28
C LEU A 515 -25.38 -10.62 -6.03
N PRO A 516 -24.92 -10.68 -7.30
CA PRO A 516 -24.69 -11.96 -7.96
C PRO A 516 -23.70 -12.89 -7.23
N PRO A 517 -22.54 -12.43 -6.70
CA PRO A 517 -21.66 -13.26 -5.87
C PRO A 517 -22.35 -13.88 -4.64
N LEU A 518 -23.27 -13.15 -3.99
CA LEU A 518 -24.07 -13.69 -2.88
C LEU A 518 -25.02 -14.80 -3.33
N VAL A 519 -25.67 -14.64 -4.49
CA VAL A 519 -26.56 -15.65 -5.09
C VAL A 519 -25.77 -16.92 -5.45
N PHE A 520 -24.61 -16.79 -6.09
CA PHE A 520 -23.75 -17.95 -6.38
C PHE A 520 -23.21 -18.62 -5.10
N SER A 521 -22.81 -17.85 -4.10
CA SER A 521 -22.35 -18.39 -2.80
C SER A 521 -23.48 -19.11 -2.05
N ALA A 522 -24.71 -18.63 -2.17
CA ALA A 522 -25.89 -19.30 -1.63
C ALA A 522 -26.24 -20.59 -2.40
N TYR A 523 -26.08 -20.62 -3.73
CA TYR A 523 -26.22 -21.88 -4.50
C TYR A 523 -25.14 -22.91 -4.14
N GLN A 524 -23.88 -22.50 -3.96
CA GLN A 524 -22.81 -23.39 -3.47
C GLN A 524 -23.14 -23.95 -2.07
N LEU A 525 -23.69 -23.12 -1.18
CA LEU A 525 -24.16 -23.58 0.13
C LEU A 525 -25.32 -24.60 0.00
N ALA A 526 -26.25 -24.39 -0.94
CA ALA A 526 -27.35 -25.31 -1.18
C ALA A 526 -26.88 -26.68 -1.70
N TYR A 527 -25.86 -26.73 -2.56
CA TYR A 527 -25.17 -27.98 -2.91
C TYR A 527 -24.46 -28.62 -1.72
N LYS A 528 -23.75 -27.83 -0.89
CA LYS A 528 -23.09 -28.34 0.32
C LYS A 528 -24.07 -29.04 1.27
N TYR A 529 -25.27 -28.48 1.47
CA TYR A 529 -26.34 -29.13 2.25
C TYR A 529 -26.80 -30.45 1.64
N LYS A 530 -26.92 -30.52 0.31
CA LYS A 530 -27.28 -31.75 -0.40
C LYS A 530 -26.22 -32.85 -0.27
N ASP A 531 -24.94 -32.48 -0.41
CA ASP A 531 -23.84 -33.46 -0.53
C ASP A 531 -23.26 -33.91 0.83
N GLN A 532 -23.39 -33.09 1.89
CA GLN A 532 -22.77 -33.35 3.20
C GLN A 532 -23.78 -33.58 4.33
N GLU A 533 -24.90 -32.85 4.31
CA GLU A 533 -25.87 -32.81 5.42
C GLU A 533 -27.15 -33.62 5.15
N ALA A 534 -27.40 -34.07 3.91
CA ALA A 534 -28.62 -34.82 3.59
C ALA A 534 -28.77 -36.14 4.37
N ASP A 535 -27.65 -36.77 4.75
CA ASP A 535 -27.60 -37.97 5.59
C ASP A 535 -27.53 -37.66 7.12
N HIS A 536 -27.28 -36.40 7.51
CA HIS A 536 -26.95 -36.02 8.90
C HIS A 536 -27.96 -35.05 9.55
N ASP A 537 -28.62 -34.17 8.80
CA ASP A 537 -29.60 -33.19 9.29
C ASP A 537 -30.99 -33.44 8.70
N GLU A 538 -31.93 -33.96 9.52
CA GLU A 538 -33.33 -34.18 9.12
C GLU A 538 -34.06 -32.91 8.60
N ASN A 539 -33.51 -31.71 8.82
CA ASN A 539 -34.08 -30.44 8.34
C ASN A 539 -33.35 -29.85 7.13
N TRP A 540 -32.41 -30.56 6.49
CA TRP A 540 -31.68 -30.10 5.29
C TRP A 540 -32.62 -29.54 4.22
N ASP A 541 -33.74 -30.22 3.97
CA ASP A 541 -34.81 -29.82 3.04
C ASP A 541 -35.36 -28.41 3.32
N LYS A 542 -35.75 -28.14 4.57
CA LYS A 542 -36.26 -26.82 5.00
C LYS A 542 -35.17 -25.75 4.98
N LYS A 543 -33.90 -26.13 5.18
CA LYS A 543 -32.76 -25.21 5.06
C LYS A 543 -32.52 -24.85 3.60
N CYS A 544 -32.50 -25.81 2.68
CA CYS A 544 -32.45 -25.60 1.24
C CYS A 544 -33.60 -24.70 0.76
N GLN A 545 -34.85 -24.95 1.17
CA GLN A 545 -35.98 -24.07 0.87
C GLN A 545 -35.73 -22.61 1.29
N LYS A 546 -35.20 -22.36 2.50
CA LYS A 546 -34.85 -21.01 2.96
C LYS A 546 -33.71 -20.37 2.17
N ILE A 547 -32.71 -21.15 1.75
CA ILE A 547 -31.61 -20.66 0.91
C ILE A 547 -32.13 -20.28 -0.48
N ILE A 548 -33.01 -21.07 -1.08
CA ILE A 548 -33.62 -20.76 -2.37
C ILE A 548 -34.56 -19.55 -2.28
N GLN A 549 -35.34 -19.39 -1.20
CA GLN A 549 -36.13 -18.18 -0.92
C GLN A 549 -35.24 -16.94 -0.74
N TYR A 550 -34.07 -17.10 -0.11
CA TYR A 550 -33.05 -16.05 -0.05
C TYR A 550 -32.54 -15.69 -1.45
N CYS A 551 -32.21 -16.67 -2.31
CA CYS A 551 -31.81 -16.41 -3.69
C CYS A 551 -32.91 -15.69 -4.48
N HIS A 552 -34.14 -16.23 -4.49
CA HIS A 552 -35.30 -15.66 -5.17
C HIS A 552 -35.47 -14.18 -4.80
N SER A 553 -35.58 -13.87 -3.51
CA SER A 553 -35.78 -12.50 -3.04
C SER A 553 -34.57 -11.58 -3.26
N THR A 554 -33.37 -12.11 -3.50
CA THR A 554 -32.17 -11.34 -3.91
C THR A 554 -32.23 -11.02 -5.39
N ILE A 555 -32.60 -11.99 -6.24
CA ILE A 555 -32.77 -11.81 -7.68
C ILE A 555 -33.96 -10.87 -7.96
N SER A 556 -35.06 -10.98 -7.20
CA SER A 556 -36.19 -10.03 -7.27
C SER A 556 -35.78 -8.59 -6.96
N ALA A 557 -34.73 -8.37 -6.16
CA ALA A 557 -34.22 -7.02 -5.91
C ALA A 557 -33.39 -6.47 -7.09
N LEU A 558 -32.67 -7.34 -7.81
CA LEU A 558 -32.00 -6.99 -9.08
C LEU A 558 -33.01 -6.69 -10.19
N ALA A 559 -34.07 -7.51 -10.30
CA ALA A 559 -35.14 -7.31 -11.28
C ALA A 559 -35.82 -5.94 -11.12
N LYS A 560 -36.07 -5.50 -9.87
CA LYS A 560 -36.66 -4.19 -9.53
C LYS A 560 -35.71 -2.99 -9.73
N ALA A 561 -34.49 -3.21 -10.18
CA ALA A 561 -33.46 -2.20 -10.40
C ALA A 561 -33.06 -2.12 -11.88
N ASP A 562 -33.99 -2.45 -12.78
CA ASP A 562 -33.87 -2.41 -14.24
C ASP A 562 -32.77 -3.34 -14.81
N LEU A 563 -32.33 -4.34 -14.03
CA LEU A 563 -31.30 -5.33 -14.43
C LEU A 563 -31.93 -6.63 -14.96
N ALA A 564 -32.96 -6.51 -15.79
CA ALA A 564 -33.81 -7.63 -16.23
C ALA A 564 -33.03 -8.80 -16.85
N GLU A 565 -32.06 -8.55 -17.75
CA GLU A 565 -31.27 -9.64 -18.34
C GLU A 565 -30.42 -10.41 -17.30
N LEU A 566 -29.85 -9.71 -16.31
CA LEU A 566 -29.03 -10.31 -15.27
C LEU A 566 -29.91 -11.14 -14.32
N ALA A 567 -31.07 -10.58 -13.93
CA ALA A 567 -32.04 -11.28 -13.11
C ALA A 567 -32.59 -12.54 -13.82
N LEU A 568 -32.88 -12.46 -15.13
CA LEU A 568 -33.28 -13.61 -15.95
C LEU A 568 -32.22 -14.70 -15.93
N ARG A 569 -30.94 -14.37 -16.20
CA ARG A 569 -29.84 -15.35 -16.17
C ARG A 569 -29.69 -16.00 -14.78
N LEU A 570 -29.86 -15.25 -13.71
CA LEU A 570 -29.80 -15.77 -12.33
C LEU A 570 -31.01 -16.63 -11.95
N TYR A 571 -32.22 -16.33 -12.44
CA TYR A 571 -33.39 -17.19 -12.28
C TYR A 571 -33.24 -18.51 -13.05
N LEU A 572 -32.72 -18.47 -14.29
CA LEU A 572 -32.43 -19.70 -15.06
C LEU A 572 -31.38 -20.58 -14.38
N GLN A 573 -30.28 -19.98 -13.89
CA GLN A 573 -29.28 -20.71 -13.12
C GLN A 573 -29.89 -21.28 -11.82
N GLY A 574 -30.77 -20.53 -11.16
CA GLY A 574 -31.50 -21.00 -9.99
C GLY A 574 -32.40 -22.20 -10.30
N ALA A 575 -33.11 -22.18 -11.43
CA ALA A 575 -33.95 -23.29 -11.87
C ALA A 575 -33.12 -24.59 -12.05
N LEU A 576 -31.93 -24.51 -12.67
CA LEU A 576 -31.01 -25.65 -12.78
C LEU A 576 -30.60 -26.18 -11.40
N VAL A 577 -30.13 -25.29 -10.51
CA VAL A 577 -29.69 -25.65 -9.15
C VAL A 577 -30.83 -26.30 -8.35
N ILE A 578 -32.05 -25.76 -8.41
CA ILE A 578 -33.24 -26.33 -7.75
C ILE A 578 -33.55 -27.73 -8.31
N GLY A 579 -33.51 -27.87 -9.65
CA GLY A 579 -33.75 -29.14 -10.33
C GLY A 579 -32.70 -30.22 -10.02
N GLU A 580 -31.47 -29.84 -9.71
CA GLU A 580 -30.41 -30.77 -9.29
C GLU A 580 -30.45 -31.12 -7.80
N ILE A 581 -30.87 -30.21 -6.91
CA ILE A 581 -30.90 -30.46 -5.47
C ILE A 581 -32.01 -31.45 -5.08
N GLY A 582 -33.20 -31.33 -5.69
CA GLY A 582 -34.27 -32.33 -5.51
C GLY A 582 -34.97 -32.32 -4.14
N TYR A 583 -34.97 -31.20 -3.42
CA TYR A 583 -35.64 -31.03 -2.12
C TYR A 583 -37.19 -31.05 -2.23
N THR A 584 -37.96 -31.07 -1.13
CA THR A 584 -39.43 -31.15 -1.23
C THR A 584 -40.04 -29.92 -1.90
N ASN A 585 -40.99 -30.13 -2.81
CA ASN A 585 -41.58 -29.10 -3.68
C ASN A 585 -40.60 -28.39 -4.64
N HIS A 586 -39.39 -28.93 -4.86
CA HIS A 586 -38.41 -28.34 -5.79
C HIS A 586 -38.98 -28.08 -7.19
N GLU A 587 -39.84 -28.98 -7.71
CA GLU A 587 -40.49 -28.82 -9.02
C GLU A 587 -41.33 -27.52 -9.09
N THR A 588 -42.17 -27.24 -8.08
CA THR A 588 -43.02 -26.04 -8.05
C THR A 588 -42.17 -24.77 -7.98
N VAL A 589 -41.09 -24.77 -7.19
CA VAL A 589 -40.21 -23.60 -7.05
C VAL A 589 -39.35 -23.41 -8.31
N ALA A 590 -38.92 -24.50 -8.97
CA ALA A 590 -38.26 -24.42 -10.27
C ALA A 590 -39.20 -23.86 -11.35
N TYR A 591 -40.47 -24.25 -11.33
CA TYR A 591 -41.49 -23.71 -12.23
C TYR A 591 -41.73 -22.21 -11.98
N GLU A 592 -41.76 -21.79 -10.72
CA GLU A 592 -41.84 -20.37 -10.34
C GLU A 592 -40.64 -19.59 -10.89
N PHE A 593 -39.41 -20.06 -10.69
CA PHE A 593 -38.19 -19.43 -11.23
C PHE A 593 -38.22 -19.31 -12.77
N MET A 594 -38.63 -20.37 -13.47
CA MET A 594 -38.81 -20.34 -14.93
C MET A 594 -39.90 -19.34 -15.35
N THR A 595 -41.00 -19.26 -14.60
CA THR A 595 -42.09 -18.32 -14.88
C THR A 595 -41.65 -16.87 -14.67
N GLN A 596 -40.89 -16.57 -13.61
CA GLN A 596 -40.29 -15.24 -13.40
C GLN A 596 -39.32 -14.85 -14.52
N ALA A 597 -38.51 -15.80 -15.00
CA ALA A 597 -37.65 -15.59 -16.16
C ALA A 597 -38.44 -15.30 -17.46
N PHE A 598 -39.58 -15.96 -17.66
CA PHE A 598 -40.51 -15.65 -18.76
C PHE A 598 -41.15 -14.26 -18.63
N SER A 599 -41.61 -13.87 -17.44
CA SER A 599 -42.16 -12.53 -17.21
C SER A 599 -41.15 -11.43 -17.52
N LEU A 600 -39.90 -11.55 -17.04
CA LEU A 600 -38.83 -10.60 -17.39
C LEU A 600 -38.54 -10.56 -18.90
N TYR A 601 -38.64 -11.69 -19.60
CA TYR A 601 -38.50 -11.74 -21.05
C TYR A 601 -39.64 -11.05 -21.80
N GLU A 602 -40.90 -11.21 -21.36
CA GLU A 602 -42.07 -10.61 -22.04
C GLU A 602 -42.27 -9.13 -21.69
N ASP A 603 -41.97 -8.71 -20.46
CA ASP A 603 -42.28 -7.37 -19.94
C ASP A 603 -41.12 -6.35 -20.12
N GLU A 604 -39.86 -6.76 -19.88
CA GLU A 604 -38.71 -5.84 -19.75
C GLU A 604 -37.73 -5.91 -20.94
N ILE A 605 -37.50 -7.11 -21.53
CA ILE A 605 -36.49 -7.29 -22.59
C ILE A 605 -37.07 -6.91 -23.96
N SER A 606 -36.75 -5.71 -24.43
CA SER A 606 -37.26 -5.15 -25.69
C SER A 606 -36.31 -5.24 -26.89
N ASP A 607 -34.99 -5.35 -26.70
CA ASP A 607 -34.06 -5.48 -27.83
C ASP A 607 -34.17 -6.85 -28.51
N SER A 608 -34.22 -6.84 -29.85
CA SER A 608 -34.45 -8.05 -30.64
C SER A 608 -33.30 -9.07 -30.59
N LYS A 609 -32.04 -8.65 -30.34
CA LYS A 609 -30.92 -9.60 -30.16
C LYS A 609 -30.95 -10.16 -28.74
N ALA A 610 -31.19 -9.32 -27.73
CA ALA A 610 -31.36 -9.72 -26.35
C ALA A 610 -32.53 -10.70 -26.19
N GLN A 611 -33.67 -10.46 -26.84
CA GLN A 611 -34.81 -11.38 -26.89
C GLN A 611 -34.43 -12.76 -27.45
N LEU A 612 -33.76 -12.82 -28.60
CA LEU A 612 -33.32 -14.10 -29.17
C LEU A 612 -32.35 -14.84 -28.23
N ALA A 613 -31.40 -14.13 -27.64
CA ALA A 613 -30.44 -14.71 -26.69
C ALA A 613 -31.15 -15.22 -25.42
N ALA A 614 -32.03 -14.42 -24.83
CA ALA A 614 -32.80 -14.76 -23.64
C ALA A 614 -33.71 -15.97 -23.88
N ILE A 615 -34.48 -16.00 -24.97
CA ILE A 615 -35.38 -17.13 -25.23
C ILE A 615 -34.60 -18.41 -25.58
N THR A 616 -33.46 -18.30 -26.27
CA THR A 616 -32.57 -19.45 -26.52
C THR A 616 -32.03 -20.00 -25.19
N LEU A 617 -31.59 -19.14 -24.28
CA LEU A 617 -31.15 -19.54 -22.93
C LEU A 617 -32.28 -20.19 -22.13
N ILE A 618 -33.50 -19.65 -22.16
CA ILE A 618 -34.68 -20.26 -21.50
C ILE A 618 -34.90 -21.69 -22.04
N MET A 619 -34.84 -21.89 -23.36
CA MET A 619 -35.00 -23.21 -23.97
C MET A 619 -33.89 -24.18 -23.56
N SER A 620 -32.63 -23.79 -23.71
CA SER A 620 -31.49 -24.65 -23.35
C SER A 620 -31.45 -24.98 -21.85
N THR A 621 -31.89 -24.05 -20.99
CA THR A 621 -32.05 -24.30 -19.55
C THR A 621 -33.11 -25.38 -19.33
N PHE A 622 -34.31 -25.19 -19.90
CA PHE A 622 -35.42 -26.14 -19.76
C PHE A 622 -35.10 -27.53 -20.37
N GLU A 623 -34.31 -27.59 -21.44
CA GLU A 623 -33.84 -28.85 -22.05
C GLU A 623 -32.95 -29.68 -21.10
N GLN A 624 -32.07 -29.02 -20.33
CA GLN A 624 -31.15 -29.69 -19.41
C GLN A 624 -31.87 -30.22 -18.15
N MET A 625 -32.92 -29.52 -17.71
CA MET A 625 -33.71 -29.84 -16.53
C MET A 625 -34.42 -31.20 -16.66
N SER A 626 -34.50 -31.93 -15.55
CA SER A 626 -35.15 -33.26 -15.48
C SER A 626 -36.27 -33.36 -14.43
N CYS A 627 -36.46 -32.30 -13.63
CA CYS A 627 -37.34 -32.28 -12.46
C CYS A 627 -38.83 -32.05 -12.75
N PHE A 628 -39.21 -31.69 -13.99
CA PHE A 628 -40.61 -31.38 -14.32
C PHE A 628 -41.37 -32.63 -14.76
N GLY A 629 -42.50 -32.89 -14.09
CA GLY A 629 -43.53 -33.81 -14.53
C GLY A 629 -44.36 -33.26 -15.70
N GLU A 630 -45.27 -34.09 -16.22
CA GLU A 630 -46.02 -33.78 -17.46
C GLU A 630 -46.84 -32.47 -17.36
N GLU A 631 -47.49 -32.24 -16.21
CA GLU A 631 -48.39 -31.12 -15.97
C GLU A 631 -47.68 -29.76 -16.04
N ASN A 632 -46.42 -29.69 -15.61
CA ASN A 632 -45.61 -28.47 -15.58
C ASN A 632 -44.73 -28.32 -16.83
N ALA A 633 -44.26 -29.43 -17.41
CA ALA A 633 -43.36 -29.41 -18.56
C ALA A 633 -44.06 -28.99 -19.87
N ASP A 634 -45.30 -29.42 -20.11
CA ASP A 634 -46.01 -29.11 -21.37
C ASP A 634 -46.46 -27.64 -21.51
N PRO A 635 -46.90 -26.94 -20.46
CA PRO A 635 -47.05 -25.48 -20.48
C PRO A 635 -45.75 -24.74 -20.82
N LEU A 636 -44.61 -25.13 -20.21
CA LEU A 636 -43.30 -24.51 -20.50
C LEU A 636 -42.87 -24.73 -21.96
N ARG A 637 -43.00 -25.96 -22.49
CA ARG A 637 -42.75 -26.24 -23.92
C ARG A 637 -43.61 -25.37 -24.84
N THR A 638 -44.90 -25.22 -24.50
CA THR A 638 -45.85 -24.42 -25.27
C THR A 638 -45.47 -22.94 -25.22
N ASN A 639 -45.09 -22.42 -24.05
CA ASN A 639 -44.66 -21.04 -23.87
C ASN A 639 -43.34 -20.75 -24.61
N CYS A 640 -42.34 -21.64 -24.58
CA CYS A 640 -41.15 -21.55 -25.42
C CYS A 640 -41.51 -21.43 -26.92
N ALA A 641 -42.37 -22.33 -27.41
CA ALA A 641 -42.79 -22.34 -28.81
C ALA A 641 -43.59 -21.10 -29.21
N LEU A 642 -44.42 -20.57 -28.31
CA LEU A 642 -45.16 -19.32 -28.51
C LEU A 642 -44.20 -18.11 -28.51
N ALA A 643 -43.30 -17.99 -27.52
CA ALA A 643 -42.34 -16.90 -27.42
C ALA A 643 -41.41 -16.82 -28.65
N ALA A 644 -40.83 -17.95 -29.09
CA ALA A 644 -40.08 -18.01 -30.35
C ALA A 644 -40.92 -17.61 -31.58
N SER A 645 -42.22 -17.92 -31.56
CA SER A 645 -43.13 -17.51 -32.63
C SER A 645 -43.53 -16.04 -32.57
N LYS A 646 -43.35 -15.34 -31.44
CA LYS A 646 -43.63 -13.91 -31.28
C LYS A 646 -42.44 -13.02 -31.67
N LEU A 647 -41.23 -13.58 -31.87
CA LEU A 647 -40.04 -12.82 -32.28
C LEU A 647 -40.29 -12.00 -33.56
N LEU A 648 -39.91 -10.72 -33.52
CA LEU A 648 -40.25 -9.73 -34.55
C LEU A 648 -39.53 -9.97 -35.89
N LYS A 649 -38.24 -10.33 -35.85
CA LYS A 649 -37.43 -10.55 -37.06
C LYS A 649 -37.61 -11.97 -37.57
N LYS A 650 -37.90 -12.13 -38.86
CA LYS A 650 -38.10 -13.44 -39.51
C LYS A 650 -36.93 -14.43 -39.36
N PRO A 651 -35.65 -14.02 -39.48
CA PRO A 651 -34.53 -14.94 -39.24
C PRO A 651 -34.46 -15.45 -37.81
N ASP A 652 -34.66 -14.55 -36.83
CA ASP A 652 -34.63 -14.87 -35.40
C ASP A 652 -35.84 -15.74 -35.02
N GLN A 653 -37.02 -15.44 -35.56
CA GLN A 653 -38.24 -16.26 -35.46
C GLN A 653 -38.03 -17.67 -36.03
N CYS A 654 -37.32 -17.79 -37.16
CA CYS A 654 -36.97 -19.10 -37.74
C CYS A 654 -36.06 -19.88 -36.79
N ARG A 655 -34.93 -19.29 -36.39
CA ARG A 655 -33.92 -19.92 -35.51
C ARG A 655 -34.51 -20.32 -34.16
N GLY A 656 -35.30 -19.45 -33.52
CA GLY A 656 -35.97 -19.76 -32.26
C GLY A 656 -36.98 -20.92 -32.37
N VAL A 657 -37.78 -20.96 -33.45
CA VAL A 657 -38.75 -22.05 -33.68
C VAL A 657 -38.04 -23.37 -34.02
N VAL A 658 -36.87 -23.33 -34.66
CA VAL A 658 -36.05 -24.52 -34.90
C VAL A 658 -35.37 -25.00 -33.62
N ALA A 659 -34.88 -24.08 -32.77
CA ALA A 659 -34.36 -24.42 -31.44
C ALA A 659 -35.41 -25.12 -30.55
N CYS A 660 -36.69 -24.71 -30.64
CA CYS A 660 -37.79 -25.41 -29.96
C CYS A 660 -37.88 -26.91 -30.28
N ALA A 661 -37.39 -27.35 -31.44
CA ALA A 661 -37.44 -28.76 -31.85
C ALA A 661 -36.64 -29.68 -30.90
N ALA A 662 -35.62 -29.15 -30.23
CA ALA A 662 -34.83 -29.88 -29.22
C ALA A 662 -35.66 -30.21 -27.97
N LEU A 663 -36.58 -29.32 -27.56
CA LEU A 663 -37.47 -29.56 -26.41
C LEU A 663 -38.45 -30.74 -26.58
N PHE A 664 -38.59 -31.21 -27.83
CA PHE A 664 -39.42 -32.35 -28.23
C PHE A 664 -38.59 -33.57 -28.65
N TRP A 665 -37.25 -33.51 -28.58
CA TRP A 665 -36.33 -34.57 -29.04
C TRP A 665 -35.26 -34.97 -28.01
N SER A 666 -34.68 -33.99 -27.31
CA SER A 666 -33.64 -34.15 -26.27
C SER A 666 -34.07 -33.61 -24.91
N GLY A 667 -35.14 -32.80 -24.86
CA GLY A 667 -35.76 -32.39 -23.60
C GLY A 667 -36.24 -33.59 -22.79
N LYS A 668 -35.99 -33.58 -21.49
CA LYS A 668 -36.30 -34.72 -20.61
C LYS A 668 -37.78 -34.74 -20.20
N LYS A 669 -38.31 -35.92 -19.95
CA LYS A 669 -39.65 -36.18 -19.40
C LYS A 669 -39.54 -37.31 -18.38
N ASN A 670 -39.84 -37.03 -17.11
CA ASN A 670 -39.68 -37.97 -16.00
C ASN A 670 -38.28 -38.62 -15.91
N GLY A 671 -37.24 -37.89 -16.33
CA GLY A 671 -35.85 -38.36 -16.39
C GLY A 671 -35.39 -38.99 -17.71
N GLU A 672 -36.30 -39.38 -18.62
CA GLU A 672 -35.98 -39.99 -19.92
C GLU A 672 -35.99 -38.96 -21.07
N GLU A 673 -35.26 -39.20 -22.16
CA GLU A 673 -35.27 -38.34 -23.35
C GLU A 673 -36.61 -38.44 -24.12
N MET A 674 -37.31 -37.33 -24.30
CA MET A 674 -38.56 -37.30 -25.06
C MET A 674 -38.31 -37.31 -26.57
N ARG A 675 -38.69 -38.38 -27.28
CA ARG A 675 -38.62 -38.47 -28.76
C ARG A 675 -39.99 -38.29 -29.42
N ASP A 676 -40.51 -37.06 -29.47
CA ASP A 676 -41.76 -36.72 -30.18
C ASP A 676 -41.47 -36.33 -31.64
N GLU A 677 -41.28 -37.36 -32.49
CA GLU A 677 -40.94 -37.20 -33.90
C GLU A 677 -41.83 -36.20 -34.64
N LYS A 678 -43.12 -36.18 -34.29
CA LYS A 678 -44.14 -35.36 -34.94
C LYS A 678 -43.99 -33.89 -34.58
N LYS A 679 -43.86 -33.56 -33.29
CA LYS A 679 -43.68 -32.15 -32.87
C LYS A 679 -42.33 -31.59 -33.33
N THR A 680 -41.26 -32.37 -33.29
CA THR A 680 -39.96 -31.99 -33.87
C THR A 680 -40.10 -31.64 -35.35
N LEU A 681 -40.76 -32.49 -36.14
CA LEU A 681 -41.01 -32.22 -37.56
C LEU A 681 -41.94 -31.01 -37.79
N ASP A 682 -42.96 -30.80 -36.96
CA ASP A 682 -43.86 -29.65 -37.08
C ASP A 682 -43.15 -28.31 -36.78
N CYS A 683 -42.21 -28.29 -35.82
CA CYS A 683 -41.30 -27.15 -35.61
C CYS A 683 -40.41 -26.89 -36.84
N LEU A 684 -39.76 -27.93 -37.38
CA LEU A 684 -38.92 -27.83 -38.58
C LEU A 684 -39.70 -27.35 -39.82
N LYS A 685 -40.94 -27.83 -40.02
CA LYS A 685 -41.85 -27.35 -41.08
C LYS A 685 -42.34 -25.92 -40.85
N LYS A 686 -42.42 -25.48 -39.59
CA LYS A 686 -42.77 -24.10 -39.25
C LYS A 686 -41.58 -23.16 -39.50
N GLY A 687 -40.36 -23.57 -39.14
CA GLY A 687 -39.12 -22.88 -39.50
C GLY A 687 -38.98 -22.70 -41.01
N ALA A 688 -39.12 -23.77 -41.80
CA ALA A 688 -39.08 -23.69 -43.27
C ALA A 688 -40.15 -22.75 -43.88
N ARG A 689 -41.35 -22.69 -43.30
CA ARG A 689 -42.39 -21.71 -43.69
C ARG A 689 -41.99 -20.28 -43.33
N ILE A 690 -41.36 -20.05 -42.18
CA ILE A 690 -40.89 -18.72 -41.76
C ILE A 690 -39.72 -18.27 -42.66
N ALA A 691 -38.77 -19.16 -42.98
CA ALA A 691 -37.68 -18.87 -43.92
C ALA A 691 -38.20 -18.49 -45.32
N SER A 692 -39.27 -19.13 -45.80
CA SER A 692 -39.93 -18.74 -47.06
C SER A 692 -40.66 -17.39 -47.02
N GLN A 693 -40.79 -16.77 -45.84
CA GLN A 693 -41.35 -15.43 -45.63
C GLN A 693 -40.27 -14.35 -45.42
N CYS A 694 -38.99 -14.71 -45.46
CA CYS A 694 -37.90 -13.74 -45.50
C CYS A 694 -37.90 -13.01 -46.85
N LEU A 695 -37.78 -11.68 -46.83
CA LEU A 695 -37.73 -10.83 -48.03
C LEU A 695 -36.32 -10.71 -48.63
N ASP A 696 -35.30 -11.03 -47.85
CA ASP A 696 -33.90 -11.02 -48.27
C ASP A 696 -33.50 -12.44 -48.69
N ASN A 697 -33.22 -12.60 -49.98
CA ASN A 697 -32.87 -13.89 -50.59
C ASN A 697 -31.54 -14.44 -50.05
N GLY A 698 -30.57 -13.60 -49.67
CA GLY A 698 -29.29 -14.05 -49.11
C GLY A 698 -29.48 -14.66 -47.73
N VAL A 699 -30.23 -13.97 -46.86
CA VAL A 699 -30.59 -14.48 -45.53
C VAL A 699 -31.52 -15.69 -45.62
N GLN A 700 -32.42 -15.73 -46.61
CA GLN A 700 -33.29 -16.88 -46.88
C GLN A 700 -32.49 -18.14 -47.23
N VAL A 701 -31.53 -18.05 -48.15
CA VAL A 701 -30.64 -19.17 -48.51
C VAL A 701 -29.80 -19.61 -47.31
N GLN A 702 -29.25 -18.67 -46.53
CA GLN A 702 -28.56 -19.00 -45.27
C GLN A 702 -29.45 -19.82 -44.33
N LEU A 703 -30.69 -19.38 -44.09
CA LEU A 703 -31.64 -20.08 -43.23
C LEU A 703 -32.02 -21.46 -43.79
N TYR A 704 -32.09 -21.64 -45.11
CA TYR A 704 -32.32 -22.97 -45.69
C TYR A 704 -31.13 -23.91 -45.50
N VAL A 705 -29.89 -23.42 -45.56
CA VAL A 705 -28.69 -24.24 -45.23
C VAL A 705 -28.66 -24.60 -43.74
N GLU A 706 -28.95 -23.65 -42.84
CA GLU A 706 -29.11 -23.91 -41.40
C GLU A 706 -30.21 -24.94 -41.13
N LEU A 707 -31.39 -24.77 -41.75
CA LEU A 707 -32.50 -25.73 -41.67
C LEU A 707 -32.10 -27.12 -42.18
N LEU A 708 -31.43 -27.22 -43.33
CA LEU A 708 -30.99 -28.51 -43.88
C LEU A 708 -30.11 -29.26 -42.87
N ASN A 709 -29.17 -28.57 -42.20
CA ASN A 709 -28.36 -29.16 -41.14
C ASN A 709 -29.19 -29.63 -39.94
N HIS A 710 -30.22 -28.88 -39.52
CA HIS A 710 -31.13 -29.35 -38.47
C HIS A 710 -31.98 -30.55 -38.90
N TYR A 711 -32.50 -30.58 -40.13
CA TYR A 711 -33.21 -31.77 -40.65
C TYR A 711 -32.29 -32.99 -40.71
N LEU A 712 -31.05 -32.84 -41.16
CA LEU A 712 -30.04 -33.91 -41.19
C LEU A 712 -29.70 -34.41 -39.77
N PHE A 713 -29.55 -33.52 -38.80
CA PHE A 713 -29.28 -33.88 -37.40
C PHE A 713 -30.37 -34.76 -36.78
N TYR A 714 -31.64 -34.41 -36.97
CA TYR A 714 -32.76 -35.23 -36.47
C TYR A 714 -32.98 -36.50 -37.29
N PHE A 715 -32.64 -36.48 -38.59
CA PHE A 715 -32.62 -37.67 -39.44
C PHE A 715 -31.56 -38.68 -38.96
N GLU A 716 -30.30 -38.25 -38.75
CA GLU A 716 -29.22 -39.10 -38.20
C GLU A 716 -29.58 -39.74 -36.86
N ARG A 717 -30.36 -39.04 -36.02
CA ARG A 717 -30.82 -39.55 -34.71
C ARG A 717 -32.05 -40.47 -34.78
N GLY A 718 -32.53 -40.81 -35.97
CA GLY A 718 -33.57 -41.82 -36.17
C GLY A 718 -35.01 -41.30 -36.31
N ASN A 719 -35.24 -40.01 -36.57
CA ASN A 719 -36.61 -39.49 -36.77
C ASN A 719 -37.25 -40.06 -38.06
N SER A 720 -38.16 -41.02 -37.90
CA SER A 720 -38.77 -41.77 -38.99
C SER A 720 -39.64 -40.93 -39.94
N LEU A 721 -40.11 -39.77 -39.47
CA LEU A 721 -41.01 -38.87 -40.21
C LEU A 721 -40.24 -37.89 -41.12
N ILE A 722 -38.93 -37.73 -40.93
CA ILE A 722 -38.08 -36.96 -41.83
C ILE A 722 -37.70 -37.85 -43.02
N THR A 723 -38.30 -37.60 -44.18
CA THR A 723 -38.04 -38.40 -45.38
C THR A 723 -36.97 -37.76 -46.27
N VAL A 724 -36.24 -38.61 -47.00
CA VAL A 724 -35.29 -38.21 -48.05
C VAL A 724 -35.90 -37.23 -49.07
N ALA A 725 -37.20 -37.35 -49.34
CA ALA A 725 -37.93 -36.41 -50.20
C ALA A 725 -37.97 -34.98 -49.63
N MET A 726 -38.05 -34.80 -48.31
CA MET A 726 -38.02 -33.47 -47.67
C MET A 726 -36.61 -32.86 -47.69
N LEU A 727 -35.57 -33.69 -47.50
CA LEU A 727 -34.17 -33.26 -47.64
C LEU A 727 -33.89 -32.79 -49.08
N ASN A 728 -34.30 -33.58 -50.07
CA ASN A 728 -34.16 -33.23 -51.49
C ASN A 728 -34.93 -31.95 -51.87
N GLN A 729 -36.09 -31.68 -51.25
CA GLN A 729 -36.84 -30.44 -51.45
C GLN A 729 -36.10 -29.20 -50.91
N LEU A 730 -35.39 -29.32 -49.78
CA LEU A 730 -34.57 -28.21 -49.26
C LEU A 730 -33.31 -28.00 -50.10
N ILE A 731 -32.62 -29.08 -50.48
CA ILE A 731 -31.44 -29.05 -51.36
C ILE A 731 -31.78 -28.40 -52.71
N ALA A 732 -32.90 -28.79 -53.33
CA ALA A 732 -33.35 -28.22 -54.59
C ALA A 732 -33.57 -26.70 -54.51
N LYS A 733 -34.20 -26.21 -53.42
CA LYS A 733 -34.39 -24.77 -53.20
C LYS A 733 -33.08 -24.00 -53.04
N ILE A 734 -32.14 -24.55 -52.27
CA ILE A 734 -30.81 -23.95 -52.10
C ILE A 734 -30.09 -23.88 -53.45
N ASN A 735 -30.13 -24.96 -54.24
CA ASN A 735 -29.52 -24.99 -55.58
C ASN A 735 -30.20 -24.06 -56.60
N GLU A 736 -31.50 -23.77 -56.45
CA GLU A 736 -32.26 -22.84 -57.29
C GLU A 736 -31.97 -21.37 -56.92
N GLU A 737 -31.91 -21.04 -55.63
CA GLU A 737 -31.79 -19.66 -55.16
C GLU A 737 -30.33 -19.17 -55.07
N LEU A 738 -29.37 -20.02 -54.64
CA LEU A 738 -27.98 -19.64 -54.41
C LEU A 738 -27.25 -19.04 -55.63
N PRO A 739 -27.42 -19.54 -56.88
CA PRO A 739 -26.75 -18.97 -58.06
C PRO A 739 -27.32 -17.61 -58.50
N ASN A 740 -28.50 -17.23 -58.01
CA ASN A 740 -29.21 -16.01 -58.40
C ASN A 740 -28.86 -14.80 -57.50
N LEU A 741 -27.98 -14.98 -56.51
CA LEU A 741 -27.54 -13.93 -55.58
C LEU A 741 -26.33 -13.16 -56.13
N GLU A 742 -26.25 -11.86 -55.84
CA GLU A 742 -25.07 -11.05 -56.20
C GLU A 742 -23.83 -11.47 -55.39
N PRO A 743 -22.65 -11.62 -56.00
CA PRO A 743 -21.48 -12.18 -55.30
C PRO A 743 -20.91 -11.24 -54.23
N SER A 744 -21.22 -11.51 -52.95
CA SER A 744 -20.66 -10.84 -51.77
C SER A 744 -19.74 -11.77 -50.96
N GLU A 745 -18.93 -11.22 -50.03
CA GLU A 745 -18.15 -12.04 -49.09
C GLU A 745 -19.03 -12.90 -48.16
N GLU A 746 -20.21 -12.40 -47.78
CA GLU A 746 -21.17 -13.16 -46.97
C GLU A 746 -21.72 -14.36 -47.75
N ILE A 747 -22.01 -14.19 -49.04
CA ILE A 747 -22.52 -15.26 -49.90
C ILE A 747 -21.45 -16.32 -50.18
N LYS A 748 -20.16 -15.94 -50.27
CA LYS A 748 -19.05 -16.93 -50.30
C LYS A 748 -19.01 -17.78 -49.04
N GLN A 749 -19.28 -17.20 -47.86
CA GLN A 749 -19.35 -17.96 -46.61
C GLN A 749 -20.55 -18.92 -46.59
N ILE A 750 -21.71 -18.49 -47.08
CA ILE A 750 -22.90 -19.34 -47.23
C ILE A 750 -22.63 -20.50 -48.21
N GLU A 751 -22.00 -20.22 -49.36
CA GLU A 751 -21.60 -21.23 -50.34
C GLU A 751 -20.60 -22.24 -49.75
N MET A 752 -19.63 -21.79 -48.96
CA MET A 752 -18.69 -22.67 -48.26
C MET A 752 -19.37 -23.52 -47.18
N HIS A 753 -20.28 -22.94 -46.39
CA HIS A 753 -21.07 -23.67 -45.39
C HIS A 753 -21.95 -24.74 -46.05
N TYR A 754 -22.57 -24.42 -47.19
CA TYR A 754 -23.34 -25.39 -47.97
C TYR A 754 -22.46 -26.49 -48.59
N LYS A 755 -21.31 -26.15 -49.18
CA LYS A 755 -20.34 -27.14 -49.68
C LYS A 755 -19.87 -28.10 -48.60
N ASN A 756 -19.61 -27.61 -47.38
CA ASN A 756 -19.27 -28.44 -46.22
C ASN A 756 -20.44 -29.35 -45.81
N THR A 757 -21.67 -28.82 -45.83
CA THR A 757 -22.90 -29.60 -45.58
C THR A 757 -23.04 -30.75 -46.59
N LEU A 758 -22.88 -30.47 -47.89
CA LEU A 758 -22.93 -31.51 -48.93
C LEU A 758 -21.78 -32.52 -48.81
N ALA A 759 -20.59 -32.10 -48.38
CA ALA A 759 -19.47 -32.99 -48.11
C ALA A 759 -19.74 -33.94 -46.92
N HIS A 760 -20.42 -33.46 -45.88
CA HIS A 760 -20.89 -34.29 -44.76
C HIS A 760 -21.91 -35.33 -45.23
N ILE A 761 -22.90 -34.95 -46.04
CA ILE A 761 -23.87 -35.91 -46.61
C ILE A 761 -23.16 -36.98 -47.44
N LYS A 762 -22.18 -36.61 -48.29
CA LYS A 762 -21.36 -37.58 -49.05
C LYS A 762 -20.60 -38.54 -48.14
N SER A 763 -19.92 -38.01 -47.12
CA SER A 763 -19.22 -38.82 -46.11
C SER A 763 -20.15 -39.82 -45.41
N ARG A 764 -21.39 -39.41 -45.10
CA ARG A 764 -22.42 -40.28 -44.51
C ARG A 764 -23.00 -41.32 -45.47
N MET A 765 -23.03 -41.05 -46.77
CA MET A 765 -23.39 -42.06 -47.79
C MET A 765 -22.31 -43.12 -47.96
N ASP A 766 -21.04 -42.71 -47.93
CA ASP A 766 -19.89 -43.61 -48.11
C ASP A 766 -19.58 -44.41 -46.83
N SER A 767 -19.95 -43.89 -45.65
CA SER A 767 -19.76 -44.59 -44.37
C SER A 767 -20.77 -45.74 -44.18
N THR A 768 -20.27 -46.97 -44.26
CA THR A 768 -21.02 -48.20 -43.91
C THR A 768 -20.99 -48.45 -42.39
N ASP A 769 -21.39 -47.45 -41.61
CA ASP A 769 -21.37 -47.51 -40.14
C ASP A 769 -22.59 -48.26 -39.59
N ALA A 770 -22.35 -49.36 -38.86
CA ALA A 770 -23.38 -50.33 -38.49
C ALA A 770 -24.30 -49.88 -37.33
N GLY A 771 -24.15 -48.64 -36.86
CA GLY A 771 -24.92 -48.03 -35.77
C GLY A 771 -25.98 -47.00 -36.18
N LEU A 772 -26.16 -46.73 -37.48
CA LEU A 772 -27.17 -45.79 -37.97
C LEU A 772 -28.51 -46.48 -38.27
N GLU A 773 -29.60 -46.02 -37.65
CA GLU A 773 -30.96 -46.54 -37.86
C GLU A 773 -31.60 -46.09 -39.20
N VAL A 774 -30.96 -45.18 -39.94
CA VAL A 774 -31.47 -44.56 -41.17
C VAL A 774 -30.50 -44.68 -42.35
N SER A 775 -31.05 -44.80 -43.56
CA SER A 775 -30.28 -44.86 -44.81
C SER A 775 -30.25 -43.52 -45.54
N PHE A 776 -29.05 -43.06 -45.90
CA PHE A 776 -28.82 -41.85 -46.71
C PHE A 776 -29.03 -42.08 -48.23
N ALA A 777 -29.35 -43.30 -48.65
CA ALA A 777 -29.53 -43.64 -50.05
C ALA A 777 -30.71 -42.87 -50.68
N GLY A 778 -30.44 -42.16 -51.79
CA GLY A 778 -31.45 -41.41 -52.56
C GLY A 778 -31.52 -39.91 -52.26
N ILE A 779 -30.66 -39.37 -51.40
CA ILE A 779 -30.48 -37.91 -51.32
C ILE A 779 -29.72 -37.44 -52.57
N SER A 780 -30.26 -36.45 -53.28
CA SER A 780 -29.67 -35.90 -54.50
C SER A 780 -28.74 -34.74 -54.15
N ILE A 781 -27.44 -34.89 -54.38
CA ILE A 781 -26.40 -33.88 -54.03
C ILE A 781 -25.93 -33.06 -55.26
N ASN A 782 -26.54 -33.29 -56.42
CA ASN A 782 -26.19 -32.64 -57.70
C ASN A 782 -27.26 -31.62 -58.10
#